data_AF-A0A5C9BQF6-F1
#
_entry.id   AF-A0A5C9BQF6-F1
#
_cell.length_a   1.000
_cell.length_b   1.000
_cell.length_c   1.000
_cell.angle_alpha   90.00
_cell.angle_beta   90.00
_cell.angle_gamma   90.00
#
_symmetry.space_group_name_H-M   'P 1'
#
loop_
_entity.id
_entity.type
_entity.pdbx_description
1 polymer ?
#
loop_
_entity_poly.entity_id
_entity_poly.type
_entity_poly.pdbx_seq_one_letter_code
_entity_poly.pdbx_strand_id
1 'polypeptide(L)'
;MQNSTPYILEVRPRVPERLARLAELANNLWYSWDLPTRDLFSHIHRSLWDTVGQNPNAFLRRVDEQRLIEASEDPVFLASYHRVLAAYDSYHTKPVRNRYTEEFADNDLVAYFCAEFGFHESFPIYSGGLGILAGDHCKSASDTHLPFVGIGLLYRRGYFHQTIDGDGNQNAIYTDSEFENLPISPVLRGDGQEYRVSVDLPGRNVAIKIWQARVGNVTLYLLDTDVAENTPHDRIITHHLYGGDKAMRIEQEIVLGIGGVRALAEMGFAPTAWHINEGHAAFMSLERIRILVGQGMDFSSALEAAAANTIFTTHTPVPAGHDHFNHGMLLSYFEHYYPQLQIDRDDFLALGHAPDTPDFNMTSLAIRCSRHQNGVSRIHGKVSSKICGEMWPEIEEEENPIRYITNGVHMPTFLAKEWLEVFERFLGWGWSQHCCDVGFWKHVDDIPDHQFWSVRETLKSRMLQLIRQIVSQQHYRNHGSEAHLDRILKYADPANPNILTIGFARRFATYKRAALLFENLDWLRQITGDPERPVLFVFAGKAHPADIPGQDLIRRVAQVSRLPEFEGKILMLEGYDLRLSRRLVAGVDVWLNNPLYPLEASGTSGMKAAMNGVLNLSVLDGWWDEGYDGKNGWAIKPVSELLPEAQRNREESHTLYELLQDHVIPTYYNRNKMGYSQEWVKMSKNSIATLLPRFNSTRMVGEYVANAYLPATRQYRSYHDNNFVGARQIAAWKNTIRQAWGRVAIRLVNTPAQSIMFREGVRLEVAVKLNGLKPDDVVVEMLIGYLFNGKSIRPSRKMSYQFKSQRAIAETGEQVFALELTPEQCGKLGYRIRVYPHHDLQIHPLELGRMRWL
;
A
#
# COMPACT_ATOMS: atom_id res chain seq x y z
N MET A 1 30.71 31.22 -20.04
CA MET A 1 29.84 31.48 -21.19
C MET A 1 28.41 31.68 -20.69
N GLN A 2 28.01 32.93 -20.48
CA GLN A 2 26.62 33.39 -20.44
C GLN A 2 26.53 34.31 -21.68
N ASN A 3 25.56 34.33 -22.58
CA ASN A 3 24.19 33.84 -22.65
C ASN A 3 23.86 33.66 -24.16
N SER A 4 23.65 32.44 -24.64
CA SER A 4 22.82 32.25 -25.85
C SER A 4 21.40 32.03 -25.36
N THR A 5 20.46 32.92 -25.70
CA THR A 5 19.04 32.68 -25.44
C THR A 5 18.58 31.55 -26.38
N PRO A 6 18.24 30.36 -25.86
CA PRO A 6 17.73 29.29 -26.72
C PRO A 6 16.32 29.64 -27.17
N TYR A 7 16.07 29.60 -28.48
CA TYR A 7 14.70 29.60 -29.02
C TYR A 7 14.31 28.15 -29.28
N ILE A 8 13.17 27.73 -28.72
CA ILE A 8 12.69 26.35 -28.82
C ILE A 8 11.67 26.29 -29.96
N LEU A 9 11.94 25.46 -30.95
CA LEU A 9 10.98 25.07 -32.00
C LEU A 9 10.70 23.58 -31.84
N GLU A 10 9.45 23.21 -31.56
CA GLU A 10 9.02 21.82 -31.60
C GLU A 10 8.42 21.51 -32.98
N VAL A 11 9.02 20.53 -33.67
CA VAL A 11 8.48 19.97 -34.91
C VAL A 11 7.99 18.55 -34.60
N ARG A 12 6.68 18.33 -34.71
CA ARG A 12 6.06 17.02 -34.44
C ARG A 12 5.93 16.21 -35.73
N PRO A 13 6.16 14.88 -35.71
CA PRO A 13 5.96 14.05 -36.87
C PRO A 13 4.46 13.89 -37.17
N ARG A 14 4.11 13.64 -38.43
CA ARG A 14 2.78 13.17 -38.80
C ARG A 14 2.74 11.66 -38.65
N VAL A 15 1.91 11.16 -37.74
CA VAL A 15 1.68 9.72 -37.60
C VAL A 15 0.86 9.24 -38.81
N PRO A 16 1.34 8.26 -39.59
CA PRO A 16 0.57 7.71 -40.71
C PRO A 16 -0.78 7.16 -40.25
N GLU A 17 -1.82 7.29 -41.08
CA GLU A 17 -3.20 6.86 -40.73
C GLU A 17 -3.27 5.40 -40.28
N ARG A 18 -2.46 4.52 -40.90
CA ARG A 18 -2.35 3.11 -40.52
C ARG A 18 -1.89 2.89 -39.07
N LEU A 19 -1.20 3.86 -38.49
CA LEU A 19 -0.64 3.83 -37.14
C LEU A 19 -1.34 4.81 -36.19
N ALA A 20 -2.47 5.41 -36.59
CA ALA A 20 -3.13 6.48 -35.82
C ALA A 20 -3.45 6.07 -34.37
N ARG A 21 -3.79 4.79 -34.13
CA ARG A 21 -4.10 4.28 -32.78
C ARG A 21 -2.87 4.10 -31.88
N LEU A 22 -1.64 4.38 -32.34
CA LEU A 22 -0.49 4.50 -31.42
C LEU A 22 -0.72 5.59 -30.38
N ALA A 23 -1.45 6.66 -30.73
CA ALA A 23 -1.82 7.72 -29.79
C ALA A 23 -2.75 7.20 -28.67
N GLU A 24 -3.66 6.29 -28.99
CA GLU A 24 -4.56 5.65 -28.02
C GLU A 24 -3.78 4.78 -27.02
N LEU A 25 -2.84 3.97 -27.53
CA LEU A 25 -1.94 3.16 -26.69
C LEU A 25 -1.02 4.03 -25.83
N ALA A 26 -0.56 5.17 -26.35
CA ALA A 26 0.27 6.11 -25.61
C ALA A 26 -0.47 6.84 -24.48
N ASN A 27 -1.77 7.12 -24.67
CA ASN A 27 -2.61 7.85 -23.70
C ASN A 27 -3.35 6.95 -22.71
N ASN A 28 -3.09 5.64 -22.72
CA ASN A 28 -3.60 4.71 -21.72
C ASN A 28 -2.44 4.00 -21.01
N LEU A 29 -2.31 4.18 -19.70
CA LEU A 29 -1.27 3.60 -18.86
C LEU A 29 -1.25 2.06 -18.85
N TRP A 30 -2.18 1.39 -19.53
CA TRP A 30 -2.10 -0.05 -19.85
C TRP A 30 -0.73 -0.46 -20.40
N TYR A 31 -0.06 0.40 -21.19
CA TYR A 31 1.31 0.15 -21.65
C TYR A 31 2.30 -0.10 -20.51
N SER A 32 2.01 0.33 -19.28
CA SER A 32 2.92 0.17 -18.15
C SER A 32 2.99 -1.26 -17.60
N TRP A 33 2.02 -2.13 -17.93
CA TRP A 33 2.06 -3.56 -17.60
C TRP A 33 1.84 -4.49 -18.81
N ASP A 34 1.43 -3.97 -19.96
CA ASP A 34 1.44 -4.71 -21.23
C ASP A 34 2.81 -4.56 -21.95
N LEU A 35 3.65 -5.59 -21.83
CA LEU A 35 5.00 -5.59 -22.43
C LEU A 35 4.98 -5.52 -23.97
N PRO A 36 4.10 -6.24 -24.70
CA PRO A 36 3.99 -6.13 -26.14
C PRO A 36 3.76 -4.69 -26.63
N THR A 37 2.93 -3.91 -25.94
CA THR A 37 2.70 -2.49 -26.26
C THR A 37 4.00 -1.68 -26.21
N ARG A 38 4.83 -1.89 -25.18
CA ARG A 38 6.14 -1.20 -25.06
C ARG A 38 7.12 -1.63 -26.13
N ASP A 39 7.09 -2.91 -26.50
CA ASP A 39 7.96 -3.47 -27.53
C ASP A 39 7.68 -2.80 -28.90
N LEU A 40 6.45 -2.35 -29.20
CA LEU A 40 6.14 -1.59 -30.41
C LEU A 40 6.96 -0.31 -30.53
N PHE A 41 6.92 0.56 -29.52
CA PHE A 41 7.68 1.83 -29.52
C PHE A 41 9.18 1.58 -29.58
N SER A 42 9.64 0.55 -28.87
CA SER A 42 11.04 0.14 -28.87
C SER A 42 11.51 -0.36 -30.24
N HIS A 43 10.64 -1.04 -30.99
CA HIS A 43 10.92 -1.56 -32.33
C HIS A 43 11.07 -0.44 -33.37
N ILE A 44 10.24 0.61 -33.28
CA ILE A 44 10.32 1.76 -34.20
C ILE A 44 11.69 2.45 -34.06
N HIS A 45 12.13 2.75 -32.84
CA HIS A 45 13.44 3.36 -32.62
C HIS A 45 13.99 3.14 -31.20
N ARG A 46 14.85 2.12 -31.02
CA ARG A 46 15.34 1.71 -29.70
C ARG A 46 16.07 2.79 -28.90
N SER A 47 17.00 3.52 -29.54
CA SER A 47 17.82 4.50 -28.81
C SER A 47 16.97 5.67 -28.28
N LEU A 48 16.14 6.28 -29.13
CA LEU A 48 15.16 7.29 -28.72
C LEU A 48 14.25 6.80 -27.59
N TRP A 49 13.73 5.57 -27.67
CA TRP A 49 12.88 4.98 -26.62
C TRP A 49 13.55 4.99 -25.24
N ASP A 50 14.83 4.63 -25.19
CA ASP A 50 15.61 4.65 -23.95
C ASP A 50 15.94 6.11 -23.52
N THR A 51 16.19 7.03 -24.46
CA THR A 51 16.44 8.46 -24.19
C THR A 51 15.24 9.19 -23.60
N VAL A 52 14.02 8.91 -24.06
CA VAL A 52 12.79 9.55 -23.55
C VAL A 52 12.25 8.88 -22.27
N GLY A 53 13.06 8.04 -21.62
CA GLY A 53 12.66 7.36 -20.39
C GLY A 53 11.50 6.38 -20.59
N GLN A 54 11.40 5.77 -21.79
CA GLN A 54 10.35 4.81 -22.13
C GLN A 54 8.94 5.40 -22.01
N ASN A 55 8.79 6.67 -22.37
CA ASN A 55 7.52 7.39 -22.41
C ASN A 55 6.94 7.39 -23.85
N PRO A 56 5.79 6.72 -24.10
CA PRO A 56 5.14 6.71 -25.41
C PRO A 56 4.79 8.08 -25.98
N ASN A 57 4.26 8.99 -25.16
CA ASN A 57 3.86 10.32 -25.63
C ASN A 57 5.08 11.17 -26.00
N ALA A 58 6.12 11.17 -25.15
CA ALA A 58 7.37 11.84 -25.48
C ALA A 58 8.04 11.24 -26.73
N PHE A 59 7.92 9.92 -26.92
CA PHE A 59 8.43 9.24 -28.12
C PHE A 59 7.71 9.71 -29.38
N LEU A 60 6.38 9.68 -29.41
CA LEU A 60 5.58 10.06 -30.59
C LEU A 60 5.75 11.53 -30.99
N ARG A 61 6.18 12.39 -30.07
CA ARG A 61 6.49 13.79 -30.38
C ARG A 61 7.88 14.02 -30.96
N ARG A 62 8.82 13.11 -30.72
CA ARG A 62 10.25 13.27 -31.03
C ARG A 62 10.77 12.31 -32.09
N VAL A 63 10.02 11.25 -32.39
CA VAL A 63 10.41 10.27 -33.42
C VAL A 63 10.40 10.92 -34.81
N ASP A 64 11.35 10.52 -35.64
CA ASP A 64 11.40 10.95 -37.04
C ASP A 64 10.19 10.40 -37.81
N GLU A 65 9.55 11.24 -38.64
CA GLU A 65 8.41 10.88 -39.46
C GLU A 65 8.74 9.71 -40.41
N GLN A 66 9.96 9.68 -40.96
CA GLN A 66 10.40 8.61 -41.84
C GLN A 66 10.38 7.24 -41.16
N ARG A 67 10.71 7.18 -39.86
CA ARG A 67 10.64 5.92 -39.08
C ARG A 67 9.21 5.41 -38.90
N LEU A 68 8.25 6.33 -38.75
CA LEU A 68 6.84 5.97 -38.68
C LEU A 68 6.32 5.49 -40.04
N ILE A 69 6.76 6.11 -41.14
CA ILE A 69 6.43 5.67 -42.50
C ILE A 69 6.99 4.27 -42.75
N GLU A 70 8.27 4.03 -42.46
CA GLU A 70 8.91 2.71 -42.55
C GLU A 70 8.14 1.65 -41.75
N ALA A 71 7.80 1.95 -40.50
CA ALA A 71 7.00 1.05 -39.65
C ALA A 71 5.59 0.79 -40.21
N SER A 72 4.98 1.77 -40.89
CA SER A 72 3.65 1.63 -41.50
C SER A 72 3.63 0.77 -42.78
N GLU A 73 4.81 0.46 -43.32
CA GLU A 73 5.01 -0.37 -44.51
C GLU A 73 5.62 -1.75 -44.15
N ASP A 74 6.19 -1.91 -42.95
CA ASP A 74 6.75 -3.18 -42.48
C ASP A 74 5.64 -4.17 -42.05
N PRO A 75 5.49 -5.32 -42.76
CA PRO A 75 4.50 -6.34 -42.41
C PRO A 75 4.70 -6.96 -41.02
N VAL A 76 5.95 -7.06 -40.53
CA VAL A 76 6.26 -7.66 -39.23
C VAL A 76 5.83 -6.74 -38.09
N PHE A 77 6.14 -5.46 -38.21
CA PHE A 77 5.65 -4.44 -37.29
C PHE A 77 4.12 -4.38 -37.28
N LEU A 78 3.48 -4.29 -38.46
CA LEU A 78 2.03 -4.20 -38.56
C LEU A 78 1.32 -5.42 -37.95
N ALA A 79 1.84 -6.63 -38.14
CA ALA A 79 1.28 -7.83 -37.51
C ALA A 79 1.34 -7.76 -35.97
N SER A 80 2.46 -7.25 -35.42
CA SER A 80 2.63 -7.04 -33.98
C SER A 80 1.71 -5.95 -33.46
N TYR A 81 1.60 -4.83 -34.19
CA TYR A 81 0.72 -3.72 -33.89
C TYR A 81 -0.76 -4.14 -33.84
N HIS A 82 -1.25 -4.85 -34.85
CA HIS A 82 -2.63 -5.35 -34.87
C HIS A 82 -2.91 -6.36 -33.77
N ARG A 83 -1.92 -7.19 -33.38
CA ARG A 83 -2.07 -8.10 -32.23
C ARG A 83 -2.24 -7.33 -30.92
N VAL A 84 -1.44 -6.29 -30.71
CA VAL A 84 -1.55 -5.41 -29.54
C VAL A 84 -2.91 -4.72 -29.52
N LEU A 85 -3.37 -4.17 -30.65
CA LEU A 85 -4.69 -3.55 -30.74
C LEU A 85 -5.82 -4.55 -30.45
N ALA A 86 -5.75 -5.77 -30.98
CA ALA A 86 -6.75 -6.80 -30.68
C ALA A 86 -6.77 -7.17 -29.19
N ALA A 87 -5.61 -7.25 -28.54
CA ALA A 87 -5.52 -7.48 -27.10
C ALA A 87 -6.08 -6.30 -26.29
N TYR A 88 -5.78 -5.06 -26.70
CA TYR A 88 -6.31 -3.84 -26.11
C TYR A 88 -7.84 -3.76 -26.23
N ASP A 89 -8.37 -3.97 -27.43
CA ASP A 89 -9.80 -3.94 -27.70
C ASP A 89 -10.52 -5.04 -26.92
N SER A 90 -9.94 -6.24 -26.86
CA SER A 90 -10.47 -7.34 -26.03
C SER A 90 -10.46 -6.99 -24.54
N TYR A 91 -9.41 -6.35 -24.04
CA TYR A 91 -9.30 -5.94 -22.65
C TYR A 91 -10.42 -4.95 -22.25
N HIS A 92 -10.75 -4.01 -23.14
CA HIS A 92 -11.77 -2.99 -22.91
C HIS A 92 -13.20 -3.45 -23.19
N THR A 93 -13.41 -4.45 -24.03
CA THR A 93 -14.74 -4.96 -24.40
C THR A 93 -15.20 -6.17 -23.61
N LYS A 94 -14.33 -6.73 -22.75
CA LYS A 94 -14.68 -7.85 -21.85
C LYS A 94 -15.92 -7.53 -21.00
N PRO A 95 -16.81 -8.51 -20.72
CA PRO A 95 -17.99 -8.29 -19.91
C PRO A 95 -17.63 -7.77 -18.51
N VAL A 96 -18.32 -6.71 -18.09
CA VAL A 96 -18.12 -6.09 -16.76
C VAL A 96 -18.49 -7.05 -15.64
N ARG A 97 -19.52 -7.90 -15.82
CA ARG A 97 -19.97 -8.87 -14.80
C ARG A 97 -19.05 -10.09 -14.70
N ASN A 98 -18.43 -10.23 -13.55
CA ASN A 98 -17.56 -11.34 -13.15
C ASN A 98 -17.66 -11.54 -11.62
N ARG A 99 -16.91 -12.51 -11.06
CA ARG A 99 -16.95 -12.85 -9.62
C ARG A 99 -16.67 -11.69 -8.64
N TYR A 100 -16.08 -10.60 -9.11
CA TYR A 100 -15.76 -9.40 -8.32
C TYR A 100 -16.81 -8.30 -8.46
N THR A 101 -17.59 -8.32 -9.54
CA THR A 101 -18.50 -7.23 -9.92
C THR A 101 -19.96 -7.65 -9.91
N GLU A 102 -20.27 -8.95 -9.85
CA GLU A 102 -21.63 -9.49 -9.98
C GLU A 102 -22.61 -8.97 -8.91
N GLU A 103 -22.09 -8.60 -7.74
CA GLU A 103 -22.88 -8.08 -6.62
C GLU A 103 -23.01 -6.54 -6.60
N PHE A 104 -22.26 -5.83 -7.45
CA PHE A 104 -22.41 -4.40 -7.62
C PHE A 104 -23.59 -4.11 -8.55
N ALA A 105 -24.36 -3.06 -8.24
CA ALA A 105 -25.36 -2.51 -9.14
C ALA A 105 -24.70 -1.63 -10.19
N ASP A 106 -25.40 -1.39 -11.29
CA ASP A 106 -24.86 -0.64 -12.44
C ASP A 106 -24.43 0.81 -12.10
N ASN A 107 -24.98 1.38 -11.02
CA ASN A 107 -24.67 2.73 -10.53
C ASN A 107 -23.71 2.76 -9.33
N ASP A 108 -23.19 1.60 -8.89
CA ASP A 108 -22.18 1.58 -7.84
C ASP A 108 -20.87 2.16 -8.34
N LEU A 109 -20.12 2.77 -7.42
CA LEU A 109 -18.81 3.33 -7.71
C LEU A 109 -17.96 3.41 -6.45
N VAL A 110 -16.73 2.94 -6.55
CA VAL A 110 -15.69 3.08 -5.54
C VAL A 110 -14.82 4.28 -5.88
N ALA A 111 -14.73 5.25 -4.97
CA ALA A 111 -13.81 6.38 -5.07
C ALA A 111 -12.60 6.19 -4.15
N TYR A 112 -11.41 6.03 -4.74
CA TYR A 112 -10.17 5.73 -4.03
C TYR A 112 -9.25 6.95 -3.99
N PHE A 113 -9.05 7.49 -2.80
CA PHE A 113 -8.25 8.70 -2.58
C PHE A 113 -6.86 8.34 -2.10
N CYS A 114 -5.84 8.83 -2.80
CA CYS A 114 -4.46 8.69 -2.38
C CYS A 114 -3.62 9.91 -2.79
N ALA A 115 -2.64 10.24 -1.97
CA ALA A 115 -1.68 11.31 -2.28
C ALA A 115 -0.66 10.89 -3.36
N GLU A 116 -0.46 9.61 -3.63
CA GLU A 116 0.52 9.16 -4.63
C GLU A 116 0.07 7.93 -5.42
N PHE A 117 0.51 7.82 -6.67
CA PHE A 117 0.21 6.68 -7.55
C PHE A 117 1.41 6.28 -8.43
N GLY A 118 1.87 5.04 -8.30
CA GLY A 118 3.04 4.51 -8.99
C GLY A 118 2.68 3.57 -10.14
N PHE A 119 2.51 4.10 -11.35
CA PHE A 119 2.19 3.29 -12.53
C PHE A 119 3.41 2.91 -13.36
N HIS A 120 4.24 3.91 -13.70
CA HIS A 120 5.40 3.81 -14.58
C HIS A 120 6.40 4.94 -14.27
N GLU A 121 7.68 4.74 -14.55
CA GLU A 121 8.73 5.77 -14.38
C GLU A 121 8.46 7.05 -15.20
N SER A 122 7.73 6.94 -16.31
CA SER A 122 7.35 8.07 -17.15
C SER A 122 6.25 8.95 -16.55
N PHE A 123 5.63 8.54 -15.44
CA PHE A 123 4.57 9.30 -14.77
C PHE A 123 4.87 9.43 -13.27
N PRO A 124 5.72 10.40 -12.89
CA PRO A 124 6.41 10.42 -11.59
C PRO A 124 5.57 11.01 -10.45
N ILE A 125 4.31 10.60 -10.28
CA ILE A 125 3.42 11.04 -9.18
C ILE A 125 3.47 10.12 -7.95
N TYR A 126 4.65 9.57 -7.66
CA TYR A 126 4.90 8.67 -6.52
C TYR A 126 6.29 8.84 -5.90
N SER A 127 6.42 8.45 -4.63
CA SER A 127 7.68 8.49 -3.89
C SER A 127 8.11 7.12 -3.36
N GLY A 128 7.16 6.24 -3.02
CA GLY A 128 7.47 5.01 -2.28
C GLY A 128 6.41 3.91 -2.37
N GLY A 129 6.43 3.04 -1.36
CA GLY A 129 5.64 1.80 -1.34
C GLY A 129 4.13 2.02 -1.35
N LEU A 130 3.64 3.10 -0.72
CA LEU A 130 2.22 3.45 -0.69
C LEU A 130 1.70 3.75 -2.11
N GLY A 131 2.43 4.57 -2.87
CA GLY A 131 2.09 4.93 -4.24
C GLY A 131 2.19 3.74 -5.18
N ILE A 132 3.21 2.88 -5.04
CA ILE A 132 3.27 1.65 -5.85
C ILE A 132 2.08 0.73 -5.55
N LEU A 133 1.68 0.60 -4.29
CA LEU A 133 0.49 -0.18 -3.94
C LEU A 133 -0.79 0.43 -4.50
N ALA A 134 -0.97 1.74 -4.43
CA ALA A 134 -2.10 2.44 -5.04
C ALA A 134 -2.15 2.20 -6.56
N GLY A 135 -1.00 2.23 -7.22
CA GLY A 135 -0.87 1.88 -8.64
C GLY A 135 -1.27 0.42 -8.92
N ASP A 136 -0.77 -0.54 -8.15
CA ASP A 136 -1.11 -1.96 -8.28
C ASP A 136 -2.59 -2.25 -7.97
N HIS A 137 -3.18 -1.50 -7.03
CA HIS A 137 -4.62 -1.55 -6.72
C HIS A 137 -5.44 -1.09 -7.92
N CYS A 138 -5.13 0.06 -8.51
CA CYS A 138 -5.80 0.57 -9.72
C CYS A 138 -5.65 -0.38 -10.91
N LYS A 139 -4.46 -0.95 -11.14
CA LYS A 139 -4.22 -1.93 -12.20
C LYS A 139 -5.09 -3.18 -12.01
N SER A 140 -5.16 -3.70 -10.78
CA SER A 140 -5.98 -4.87 -10.47
C SER A 140 -7.48 -4.59 -10.54
N ALA A 141 -7.91 -3.39 -10.10
CA ALA A 141 -9.29 -2.92 -10.27
C ALA A 141 -9.66 -2.81 -11.75
N SER A 142 -8.72 -2.35 -12.58
CA SER A 142 -8.88 -2.30 -14.03
C SER A 142 -8.98 -3.70 -14.66
N ASP A 143 -8.12 -4.63 -14.26
CA ASP A 143 -8.11 -6.02 -14.75
C ASP A 143 -9.36 -6.81 -14.36
N THR A 144 -10.02 -6.41 -13.27
CA THR A 144 -11.24 -7.02 -12.74
C THR A 144 -12.51 -6.23 -13.07
N HIS A 145 -12.39 -5.16 -13.87
CA HIS A 145 -13.49 -4.28 -14.28
C HIS A 145 -14.31 -3.71 -13.11
N LEU A 146 -13.68 -3.45 -11.97
CA LEU A 146 -14.36 -2.85 -10.83
C LEU A 146 -14.90 -1.45 -11.20
N PRO A 147 -16.11 -1.08 -10.73
CA PRO A 147 -16.60 0.28 -10.86
C PRO A 147 -15.78 1.18 -9.94
N PHE A 148 -14.68 1.72 -10.45
CA PHE A 148 -13.62 2.28 -9.64
C PHE A 148 -13.01 3.52 -10.29
N VAL A 149 -12.82 4.58 -9.50
CA VAL A 149 -12.07 5.78 -9.88
C VAL A 149 -11.01 6.10 -8.83
N GLY A 150 -9.83 6.51 -9.29
CA GLY A 150 -8.76 7.03 -8.43
C GLY A 150 -8.83 8.56 -8.35
N ILE A 151 -8.47 9.13 -7.20
CA ILE A 151 -8.39 10.56 -6.96
C ILE A 151 -7.04 10.88 -6.31
N GLY A 152 -6.29 11.82 -6.90
CA GLY A 152 -4.99 12.26 -6.41
C GLY A 152 -4.65 13.68 -6.82
N LEU A 153 -3.40 14.09 -6.57
CA LEU A 153 -2.85 15.39 -6.99
C LEU A 153 -1.93 15.23 -8.21
N LEU A 154 -1.95 16.18 -9.14
CA LEU A 154 -1.04 16.22 -10.27
C LEU A 154 0.25 16.97 -9.91
N TYR A 155 1.28 16.25 -9.46
CA TYR A 155 2.54 16.89 -9.08
C TYR A 155 3.38 17.32 -10.27
N ARG A 156 3.68 18.63 -10.38
CA ARG A 156 4.50 19.19 -11.46
C ARG A 156 5.90 18.59 -11.53
N ARG A 157 6.56 18.39 -10.38
CA ARG A 157 7.95 17.89 -10.27
C ARG A 157 8.06 16.47 -9.75
N GLY A 158 6.93 15.85 -9.39
CA GLY A 158 6.92 14.55 -8.75
C GLY A 158 7.64 14.57 -7.40
N TYR A 159 8.41 13.52 -7.12
CA TYR A 159 9.30 13.45 -5.95
C TYR A 159 10.64 14.13 -6.22
N PHE A 160 11.69 13.39 -6.59
CA PHE A 160 12.94 13.96 -7.12
C PHE A 160 13.76 12.89 -7.87
N HIS A 161 14.63 13.36 -8.77
CA HIS A 161 15.70 12.55 -9.33
C HIS A 161 16.92 12.58 -8.41
N GLN A 162 17.46 11.40 -8.11
CA GLN A 162 18.52 11.23 -7.13
C GLN A 162 19.86 11.04 -7.83
N THR A 163 20.86 11.82 -7.45
CA THR A 163 22.27 11.53 -7.76
C THR A 163 23.10 11.38 -6.48
N ILE A 164 24.19 10.64 -6.55
CA ILE A 164 25.10 10.40 -5.41
C ILE A 164 26.51 10.89 -5.76
N ASP A 165 27.02 11.87 -5.02
CA ASP A 165 28.31 12.49 -5.32
C ASP A 165 29.53 11.64 -4.92
N GLY A 166 30.72 12.21 -5.17
CA GLY A 166 32.01 11.63 -4.84
C GLY A 166 32.27 11.44 -3.35
N ASP A 167 31.43 11.95 -2.44
CA ASP A 167 31.51 11.75 -0.98
C ASP A 167 30.40 10.83 -0.44
N GLY A 168 29.49 10.40 -1.32
CA GLY A 168 28.35 9.56 -0.96
C GLY A 168 27.13 10.36 -0.49
N ASN A 169 27.11 11.69 -0.67
CA ASN A 169 25.92 12.49 -0.37
C ASN A 169 24.88 12.34 -1.46
N GLN A 170 23.62 12.28 -1.02
CA GLN A 170 22.47 12.31 -1.90
C GLN A 170 22.19 13.76 -2.33
N ASN A 171 22.04 13.98 -3.64
CA ASN A 171 21.54 15.24 -4.20
C ASN A 171 20.15 15.03 -4.79
N ALA A 172 19.20 15.86 -4.38
CA ALA A 172 17.82 15.84 -4.87
C ALA A 172 17.67 16.87 -6.01
N ILE A 173 17.46 16.39 -7.23
CA ILE A 173 17.27 17.21 -8.42
C ILE A 173 15.79 17.20 -8.78
N TYR A 174 15.20 18.39 -8.88
CA TYR A 174 13.80 18.59 -9.26
C TYR A 174 13.72 19.11 -10.69
N THR A 175 12.82 18.55 -11.49
CA THR A 175 12.61 18.93 -12.88
C THR A 175 11.12 19.04 -13.14
N ASP A 176 10.69 20.13 -13.79
CA ASP A 176 9.30 20.30 -14.16
C ASP A 176 8.92 19.27 -15.23
N SER A 177 7.79 18.59 -15.00
CA SER A 177 7.23 17.68 -15.99
C SER A 177 6.57 18.49 -17.11
N GLU A 178 6.90 18.15 -18.34
CA GLU A 178 6.15 18.60 -19.51
C GLU A 178 4.82 17.81 -19.55
N PHE A 179 3.72 18.39 -19.06
CA PHE A 179 2.41 17.72 -18.97
C PHE A 179 1.91 17.16 -20.30
N GLU A 180 2.29 17.80 -21.39
CA GLU A 180 1.94 17.36 -22.72
C GLU A 180 2.69 16.07 -23.16
N ASN A 181 3.69 15.63 -22.39
CA ASN A 181 4.35 14.32 -22.53
C ASN A 181 3.76 13.28 -21.56
N LEU A 182 2.84 13.66 -20.68
CA LEU A 182 2.21 12.73 -19.75
C LEU A 182 0.94 12.15 -20.38
N PRO A 183 0.54 10.92 -20.03
CA PRO A 183 -0.70 10.31 -20.52
C PRO A 183 -1.92 10.88 -19.78
N ILE A 184 -2.10 12.20 -19.85
CA ILE A 184 -3.18 12.94 -19.19
C ILE A 184 -3.90 13.85 -20.19
N SER A 185 -5.18 14.07 -19.92
CA SER A 185 -6.01 15.03 -20.67
C SER A 185 -6.84 15.87 -19.68
N PRO A 186 -7.15 17.14 -19.98
CA PRO A 186 -8.10 17.89 -19.17
C PRO A 186 -9.48 17.23 -19.23
N VAL A 187 -10.20 17.22 -18.11
CA VAL A 187 -11.61 16.80 -18.12
C VAL A 187 -12.44 17.96 -18.64
N LEU A 188 -13.23 17.70 -19.68
CA LEU A 188 -14.05 18.72 -20.35
C LEU A 188 -15.53 18.54 -20.01
N ARG A 189 -16.22 19.67 -19.85
CA ARG A 189 -17.67 19.78 -19.75
C ARG A 189 -18.31 19.54 -21.12
N GLY A 190 -19.64 19.36 -21.15
CA GLY A 190 -20.40 19.16 -22.38
C GLY A 190 -20.32 20.33 -23.37
N ASP A 191 -19.93 21.53 -22.92
CA ASP A 191 -19.70 22.72 -23.75
C ASP A 191 -18.24 22.86 -24.24
N GLY A 192 -17.37 21.91 -23.91
CA GLY A 192 -15.95 21.92 -24.25
C GLY A 192 -15.05 22.72 -23.29
N GLN A 193 -15.60 23.34 -22.24
CA GLN A 193 -14.80 24.03 -21.22
C GLN A 193 -14.16 23.03 -20.25
N GLU A 194 -13.03 23.40 -19.67
CA GLU A 194 -12.38 22.57 -18.65
C GLU A 194 -13.18 22.59 -17.34
N TYR A 195 -13.35 21.42 -16.72
CA TYR A 195 -13.91 21.35 -15.37
C TYR A 195 -13.00 22.06 -14.36
N ARG A 196 -13.60 22.92 -13.55
CA ARG A 196 -12.94 23.66 -12.47
C ARG A 196 -13.79 23.59 -11.21
N VAL A 197 -13.12 23.40 -10.08
CA VAL A 197 -13.71 23.54 -8.74
C VAL A 197 -12.85 24.49 -7.92
N SER A 198 -13.32 24.90 -6.75
CA SER A 198 -12.53 25.72 -5.83
C SER A 198 -12.61 25.20 -4.41
N VAL A 199 -11.55 25.44 -3.63
CA VAL A 199 -11.52 25.25 -2.18
C VAL A 199 -11.22 26.58 -1.49
N ASP A 200 -11.78 26.73 -0.30
CA ASP A 200 -11.63 27.93 0.51
C ASP A 200 -10.41 27.75 1.42
N LEU A 201 -9.43 28.65 1.31
CA LEU A 201 -8.26 28.75 2.19
C LEU A 201 -8.30 30.09 2.94
N PRO A 202 -7.48 30.30 4.00
CA PRO A 202 -7.47 31.55 4.74
C PRO A 202 -7.31 32.78 3.82
N GLY A 203 -8.37 33.59 3.78
CA GLY A 203 -8.43 34.85 3.03
C GLY A 203 -8.54 34.72 1.50
N ARG A 204 -8.68 33.53 0.93
CA ARG A 204 -8.66 33.33 -0.54
C ARG A 204 -9.32 32.04 -1.00
N ASN A 205 -9.74 32.01 -2.26
CA ASN A 205 -10.21 30.81 -2.94
C ASN A 205 -9.14 30.29 -3.87
N VAL A 206 -8.86 28.99 -3.81
CA VAL A 206 -7.92 28.32 -4.71
C VAL A 206 -8.72 27.56 -5.76
N ALA A 207 -8.54 27.94 -7.02
CA ALA A 207 -9.10 27.24 -8.17
C ALA A 207 -8.32 25.95 -8.43
N ILE A 208 -9.03 24.90 -8.83
CA ILE A 208 -8.46 23.58 -9.09
C ILE A 208 -8.95 23.13 -10.46
N LYS A 209 -7.99 22.84 -11.35
CA LYS A 209 -8.25 22.18 -12.63
C LYS A 209 -8.25 20.68 -12.43
N ILE A 210 -9.15 19.99 -13.14
CA ILE A 210 -9.27 18.54 -13.09
C ILE A 210 -8.69 17.94 -14.36
N TRP A 211 -7.70 17.07 -14.18
CA TRP A 211 -7.11 16.24 -15.22
C TRP A 211 -7.56 14.79 -15.06
N GLN A 212 -7.51 14.01 -16.14
CA GLN A 212 -7.73 12.57 -16.10
C GLN A 212 -6.58 11.81 -16.76
N ALA A 213 -6.28 10.63 -16.23
CA ALA A 213 -5.40 9.63 -16.83
C ALA A 213 -6.17 8.30 -16.94
N ARG A 214 -6.03 7.60 -18.08
CA ARG A 214 -6.61 6.27 -18.27
C ARG A 214 -5.63 5.22 -17.76
N VAL A 215 -6.08 4.37 -16.84
CA VAL A 215 -5.33 3.24 -16.28
C VAL A 215 -6.08 1.98 -16.66
N GLY A 216 -5.87 1.52 -17.90
CA GLY A 216 -6.74 0.50 -18.49
C GLY A 216 -8.20 0.97 -18.47
N ASN A 217 -9.06 0.21 -17.81
CA ASN A 217 -10.49 0.48 -17.64
C ASN A 217 -10.78 1.55 -16.57
N VAL A 218 -9.87 1.76 -15.62
CA VAL A 218 -10.01 2.74 -14.53
C VAL A 218 -9.64 4.14 -15.01
N THR A 219 -10.34 5.16 -14.47
CA THR A 219 -9.95 6.56 -14.63
C THR A 219 -9.36 7.08 -13.33
N LEU A 220 -8.20 7.73 -13.43
CA LEU A 220 -7.58 8.47 -12.35
C LEU A 220 -7.81 9.96 -12.58
N TYR A 221 -8.46 10.63 -11.63
CA TYR A 221 -8.64 12.08 -11.62
C TYR A 221 -7.54 12.75 -10.79
N LEU A 222 -6.93 13.78 -11.35
CA LEU A 222 -5.81 14.48 -10.74
C LEU A 222 -6.11 15.96 -10.64
N LEU A 223 -5.94 16.49 -9.44
CA LEU A 223 -6.21 17.88 -9.10
C LEU A 223 -4.96 18.71 -9.25
N ASP A 224 -5.09 19.86 -9.90
CA ASP A 224 -3.98 20.76 -10.22
C ASP A 224 -4.32 22.21 -9.86
N THR A 225 -3.47 22.83 -9.04
CA THR A 225 -3.60 24.23 -8.64
C THR A 225 -2.72 25.17 -9.46
N ASP A 226 -1.88 24.65 -10.37
CA ASP A 226 -1.05 25.47 -11.27
C ASP A 226 -1.88 26.06 -12.42
N VAL A 227 -2.78 26.98 -12.06
CA VAL A 227 -3.67 27.69 -12.98
C VAL A 227 -3.50 29.20 -12.86
N ALA A 228 -3.80 29.92 -13.94
CA ALA A 228 -3.54 31.36 -14.04
C ALA A 228 -4.30 32.18 -12.99
N GLU A 229 -5.47 31.71 -12.56
CA GLU A 229 -6.34 32.33 -11.56
C GLU A 229 -5.74 32.34 -10.15
N ASN A 230 -4.85 31.39 -9.87
CA ASN A 230 -4.23 31.24 -8.57
C ASN A 230 -2.99 32.11 -8.42
N THR A 231 -2.72 32.53 -7.17
CA THR A 231 -1.48 33.23 -6.82
C THR A 231 -0.27 32.31 -7.02
N PRO A 232 0.96 32.83 -7.20
CA PRO A 232 2.16 31.99 -7.29
C PRO A 232 2.34 31.04 -6.10
N HIS A 233 1.89 31.43 -4.90
CA HIS A 233 1.93 30.57 -3.72
C HIS A 233 0.92 29.40 -3.80
N ASP A 234 -0.26 29.62 -4.35
CA ASP A 234 -1.28 28.56 -4.44
C ASP A 234 -0.96 27.56 -5.57
N ARG A 235 -0.30 28.02 -6.63
CA ARG A 235 0.16 27.15 -7.72
C ARG A 235 1.16 26.10 -7.25
N ILE A 236 1.99 26.41 -6.25
CA ILE A 236 2.98 25.47 -5.75
C ILE A 236 2.40 24.35 -4.87
N ILE A 237 1.10 24.40 -4.51
CA ILE A 237 0.42 23.32 -3.77
C ILE A 237 0.56 21.98 -4.50
N THR A 238 0.46 21.97 -5.83
CA THR A 238 0.63 20.78 -6.66
C THR A 238 2.02 20.70 -7.32
N HIS A 239 3.06 21.34 -6.78
CA HIS A 239 4.41 21.22 -7.37
C HIS A 239 5.17 19.96 -6.94
N HIS A 240 5.26 19.70 -5.64
CA HIS A 240 6.14 18.65 -5.08
C HIS A 240 5.34 17.65 -4.26
N LEU A 241 5.60 16.36 -4.51
CA LEU A 241 5.09 15.28 -3.67
C LEU A 241 5.89 15.25 -2.36
N TYR A 242 5.19 15.36 -1.22
CA TYR A 242 5.78 15.47 0.12
C TYR A 242 6.80 16.61 0.26
N GLY A 243 6.62 17.69 -0.50
CA GLY A 243 7.43 18.90 -0.38
C GLY A 243 6.78 19.95 0.53
N GLY A 244 7.54 21.01 0.82
CA GLY A 244 7.07 22.13 1.63
C GLY A 244 7.10 21.87 3.14
N ASP A 245 6.49 22.77 3.89
CA ASP A 245 6.35 22.71 5.34
C ASP A 245 4.95 22.18 5.74
N LYS A 246 4.61 22.26 7.03
CA LYS A 246 3.28 21.86 7.50
C LYS A 246 2.13 22.65 6.83
N ALA A 247 2.36 23.90 6.42
CA ALA A 247 1.35 24.74 5.77
C ALA A 247 1.06 24.25 4.36
N MET A 248 2.11 23.95 3.59
CA MET A 248 1.95 23.28 2.30
C MET A 248 1.22 21.94 2.46
N ARG A 249 1.54 21.20 3.52
CA ARG A 249 0.94 19.88 3.76
C ARG A 249 -0.57 19.94 4.00
N ILE A 250 -1.04 20.82 4.90
CA ILE A 250 -2.50 20.95 5.14
C ILE A 250 -3.23 21.44 3.89
N GLU A 251 -2.63 22.34 3.11
CA GLU A 251 -3.20 22.84 1.84
C GLU A 251 -3.34 21.70 0.82
N GLN A 252 -2.33 20.83 0.68
CA GLN A 252 -2.40 19.65 -0.17
C GLN A 252 -3.51 18.68 0.27
N GLU A 253 -3.65 18.43 1.58
CA GLU A 253 -4.68 17.53 2.12
C GLU A 253 -6.10 18.12 1.95
N ILE A 254 -6.26 19.45 2.04
CA ILE A 254 -7.52 20.15 1.74
C ILE A 254 -7.86 20.02 0.26
N VAL A 255 -6.90 20.28 -0.64
CA VAL A 255 -7.11 20.13 -2.09
C VAL A 255 -7.46 18.68 -2.43
N LEU A 256 -6.74 17.69 -1.89
CA LEU A 256 -7.01 16.28 -2.14
C LEU A 256 -8.36 15.83 -1.58
N GLY A 257 -8.62 16.11 -0.30
CA GLY A 257 -9.81 15.65 0.41
C GLY A 257 -11.07 16.42 0.00
N ILE A 258 -11.11 17.72 0.26
CA ILE A 258 -12.27 18.58 -0.01
C ILE A 258 -12.40 18.84 -1.51
N GLY A 259 -11.31 19.24 -2.17
CA GLY A 259 -11.30 19.51 -3.61
C GLY A 259 -11.66 18.27 -4.43
N GLY A 260 -11.21 17.08 -4.01
CA GLY A 260 -11.56 15.83 -4.68
C GLY A 260 -13.03 15.44 -4.55
N VAL A 261 -13.67 15.66 -3.40
CA VAL A 261 -15.12 15.46 -3.24
C VAL A 261 -15.90 16.44 -4.10
N ARG A 262 -15.53 17.72 -4.09
CA ARG A 262 -16.16 18.75 -4.94
C ARG A 262 -16.00 18.43 -6.42
N ALA A 263 -14.82 17.96 -6.84
CA ALA A 263 -14.55 17.53 -8.21
C ALA A 263 -15.47 16.38 -8.66
N LEU A 264 -15.61 15.34 -7.83
CA LEU A 264 -16.49 14.21 -8.15
C LEU A 264 -17.96 14.65 -8.24
N ALA A 265 -18.42 15.48 -7.30
CA ALA A 265 -19.79 15.99 -7.30
C ALA A 265 -20.08 16.85 -8.55
N GLU A 266 -19.17 17.75 -8.92
CA GLU A 266 -19.29 18.60 -10.10
C GLU A 266 -19.31 17.80 -11.41
N MET A 267 -18.57 16.68 -11.47
CA MET A 267 -18.61 15.73 -12.59
C MET A 267 -19.83 14.79 -12.58
N GLY A 268 -20.70 14.89 -11.56
CA GLY A 268 -21.91 14.07 -11.45
C GLY A 268 -21.70 12.66 -10.91
N PHE A 269 -20.55 12.37 -10.29
CA PHE A 269 -20.31 11.07 -9.65
C PHE A 269 -20.99 10.97 -8.29
N ALA A 270 -21.59 9.81 -8.02
CA ALA A 270 -22.17 9.46 -6.71
C ALA A 270 -21.57 8.15 -6.18
N PRO A 271 -20.33 8.16 -5.66
CA PRO A 271 -19.70 6.95 -5.15
C PRO A 271 -20.46 6.33 -3.98
N THR A 272 -20.67 5.01 -4.07
CA THR A 272 -21.31 4.19 -3.05
C THR A 272 -20.33 3.65 -2.02
N ALA A 273 -19.03 3.65 -2.32
CA ALA A 273 -17.94 3.39 -1.37
C ALA A 273 -16.81 4.41 -1.54
N TRP A 274 -16.27 4.89 -0.41
CA TRP A 274 -15.21 5.90 -0.38
C TRP A 274 -14.00 5.37 0.39
N HIS A 275 -12.83 5.37 -0.21
CA HIS A 275 -11.63 4.77 0.38
C HIS A 275 -10.53 5.81 0.61
N ILE A 276 -10.20 6.03 1.88
CA ILE A 276 -9.05 6.80 2.36
C ILE A 276 -7.82 5.89 2.42
N ASN A 277 -6.86 6.08 1.52
CA ASN A 277 -5.59 5.38 1.56
C ASN A 277 -4.52 6.20 2.29
N GLU A 278 -4.31 5.89 3.58
CA GLU A 278 -3.60 6.71 4.57
C GLU A 278 -4.30 8.06 4.89
N GLY A 279 -4.00 8.66 6.04
CA GLY A 279 -4.70 9.84 6.58
C GLY A 279 -4.73 11.10 5.69
N HIS A 280 -3.94 11.15 4.61
CA HIS A 280 -3.77 12.30 3.71
C HIS A 280 -5.06 12.85 3.08
N ALA A 281 -6.07 11.99 2.93
CA ALA A 281 -7.35 12.35 2.32
C ALA A 281 -8.49 12.43 3.33
N ALA A 282 -8.21 12.39 4.64
CA ALA A 282 -9.26 12.28 5.65
C ALA A 282 -10.27 13.45 5.64
N PHE A 283 -9.86 14.64 5.19
CA PHE A 283 -10.75 15.78 5.01
C PHE A 283 -11.86 15.55 3.97
N MET A 284 -11.77 14.54 3.10
CA MET A 284 -12.87 14.15 2.22
C MET A 284 -14.14 13.82 3.03
N SER A 285 -13.98 13.25 4.22
CA SER A 285 -15.11 12.91 5.09
C SER A 285 -15.83 14.16 5.59
N LEU A 286 -15.08 15.22 5.90
CA LEU A 286 -15.66 16.49 6.34
C LEU A 286 -16.53 17.12 5.25
N GLU A 287 -16.07 17.12 3.99
CA GLU A 287 -16.85 17.67 2.87
C GLU A 287 -18.12 16.86 2.61
N ARG A 288 -18.06 15.54 2.72
CA ARG A 288 -19.24 14.68 2.61
C ARG A 288 -20.25 14.98 3.72
N ILE A 289 -19.80 15.17 4.95
CA ILE A 289 -20.65 15.56 6.08
C ILE A 289 -21.25 16.95 5.84
N ARG A 290 -20.44 17.92 5.39
CA ARG A 290 -20.87 19.30 5.09
C ARG A 290 -21.95 19.36 4.02
N ILE A 291 -21.87 18.50 2.99
CA ILE A 291 -22.89 18.39 1.96
C ILE A 291 -24.21 17.90 2.57
N LEU A 292 -24.20 16.86 3.38
CA LEU A 292 -25.40 16.30 4.03
C LEU A 292 -26.01 17.27 5.05
N VAL A 293 -25.20 17.98 5.83
CA VAL A 293 -25.67 19.04 6.73
C VAL A 293 -26.32 20.18 5.94
N GLY A 294 -25.73 20.57 4.81
CA GLY A 294 -26.34 21.53 3.89
C GLY A 294 -27.69 21.09 3.28
N GLN A 295 -27.97 19.78 3.27
CA GLN A 295 -29.26 19.20 2.88
C GLN A 295 -30.26 19.10 4.06
N GLY A 296 -29.91 19.62 5.24
CA GLY A 296 -30.78 19.68 6.41
C GLY A 296 -30.63 18.55 7.42
N MET A 297 -29.58 17.73 7.33
CA MET A 297 -29.23 16.76 8.37
C MET A 297 -28.49 17.44 9.54
N ASP A 298 -28.69 16.97 10.77
CA ASP A 298 -27.81 17.33 11.87
C ASP A 298 -26.43 16.66 11.71
N PHE A 299 -25.40 17.25 12.34
CA PHE A 299 -24.02 16.78 12.24
C PHE A 299 -23.86 15.30 12.62
N SER A 300 -24.49 14.84 13.71
CA SER A 300 -24.31 13.47 14.20
C SER A 300 -24.89 12.46 13.21
N SER A 301 -26.07 12.73 12.65
CA SER A 301 -26.67 11.91 11.61
C SER A 301 -25.86 11.93 10.31
N ALA A 302 -25.35 13.11 9.91
CA ALA A 302 -24.53 13.25 8.71
C ALA A 302 -23.18 12.52 8.83
N LEU A 303 -22.55 12.55 10.01
CA LEU A 303 -21.34 11.79 10.33
C LEU A 303 -21.59 10.28 10.17
N GLU A 304 -22.67 9.75 10.73
CA GLU A 304 -22.99 8.32 10.60
C GLU A 304 -23.30 7.92 9.16
N ALA A 305 -24.01 8.77 8.42
CA ALA A 305 -24.29 8.55 6.99
C ALA A 305 -23.01 8.53 6.13
N ALA A 306 -22.10 9.48 6.36
CA ALA A 306 -20.84 9.53 5.62
C ALA A 306 -19.90 8.38 6.02
N ALA A 307 -19.81 8.07 7.32
CA ALA A 307 -18.88 7.05 7.83
C ALA A 307 -19.28 5.63 7.45
N ALA A 308 -20.58 5.35 7.30
CA ALA A 308 -21.13 4.04 6.98
C ALA A 308 -20.52 3.40 5.72
N ASN A 309 -20.10 4.21 4.75
CA ASN A 309 -19.47 3.75 3.52
C ASN A 309 -18.08 4.33 3.27
N THR A 310 -17.40 4.76 4.33
CA THR A 310 -15.99 5.13 4.30
C THR A 310 -15.13 3.97 4.77
N ILE A 311 -14.14 3.62 3.95
CA ILE A 311 -13.07 2.66 4.20
C ILE A 311 -11.81 3.45 4.53
N PHE A 312 -11.08 3.05 5.56
CA PHE A 312 -9.79 3.62 5.93
C PHE A 312 -8.72 2.52 6.02
N THR A 313 -7.68 2.64 5.18
CA THR A 313 -6.48 1.80 5.28
C THR A 313 -5.33 2.62 5.86
N THR A 314 -4.73 2.14 6.93
CA THR A 314 -3.49 2.71 7.49
C THR A 314 -2.27 1.88 7.07
N HIS A 315 -1.17 2.55 6.73
CA HIS A 315 0.10 1.92 6.31
C HIS A 315 1.24 2.20 7.27
N THR A 316 0.97 2.95 8.34
CA THR A 316 1.98 3.51 9.22
C THR A 316 2.09 2.66 10.50
N PRO A 317 3.25 2.02 10.74
CA PRO A 317 3.45 1.15 11.90
C PRO A 317 3.92 1.91 13.16
N VAL A 318 4.07 3.23 13.08
CA VAL A 318 4.56 4.10 14.17
C VAL A 318 3.70 5.35 14.33
N PRO A 319 3.32 5.76 15.55
CA PRO A 319 2.50 6.96 15.75
C PRO A 319 3.09 8.23 15.11
N ALA A 320 4.41 8.38 15.15
CA ALA A 320 5.12 9.53 14.59
C ALA A 320 5.04 9.65 13.05
N GLY A 321 4.56 8.62 12.35
CA GLY A 321 4.37 8.66 10.89
C GLY A 321 2.99 9.16 10.47
N HIS A 322 2.07 9.41 11.42
CA HIS A 322 0.78 10.01 11.12
C HIS A 322 0.91 11.54 10.99
N ASP A 323 0.11 12.14 10.12
CA ASP A 323 0.09 13.59 9.99
C ASP A 323 -0.61 14.25 11.18
N HIS A 324 0.05 15.29 11.72
CA HIS A 324 -0.39 16.06 12.88
C HIS A 324 -0.32 17.56 12.60
N PHE A 325 -1.45 18.24 12.78
CA PHE A 325 -1.57 19.68 12.66
C PHE A 325 -1.87 20.30 14.02
N ASN A 326 -1.12 21.35 14.39
CA ASN A 326 -1.43 22.04 15.64
C ASN A 326 -2.81 22.71 15.56
N HIS A 327 -3.46 22.89 16.71
CA HIS A 327 -4.82 23.44 16.74
C HIS A 327 -4.91 24.86 16.13
N GLY A 328 -3.94 25.73 16.40
CA GLY A 328 -3.98 27.11 15.90
C GLY A 328 -4.00 27.17 14.37
N MET A 329 -3.22 26.32 13.73
CA MET A 329 -3.16 26.15 12.29
C MET A 329 -4.45 25.53 11.76
N LEU A 330 -4.92 24.43 12.35
CA LEU A 330 -6.16 23.82 11.88
C LEU A 330 -7.34 24.81 11.95
N LEU A 331 -7.43 25.56 13.06
CA LEU A 331 -8.48 26.55 13.26
C LEU A 331 -8.40 27.71 12.28
N SER A 332 -7.21 28.14 11.86
CA SER A 332 -7.10 29.20 10.85
C SER A 332 -7.61 28.75 9.49
N TYR A 333 -7.34 27.49 9.08
CA TYR A 333 -7.83 26.93 7.83
C TYR A 333 -9.32 26.59 7.84
N PHE A 334 -9.86 26.21 9.00
CA PHE A 334 -11.24 25.74 9.13
C PHE A 334 -12.19 26.71 9.86
N GLU A 335 -11.76 27.95 10.14
CA GLU A 335 -12.55 28.98 10.88
C GLU A 335 -13.97 29.16 10.33
N HIS A 336 -14.08 29.26 9.01
CA HIS A 336 -15.36 29.42 8.32
C HIS A 336 -15.99 28.10 7.89
N TYR A 337 -15.33 26.97 8.16
CA TYR A 337 -15.75 25.66 7.71
C TYR A 337 -16.57 24.91 8.77
N TYR A 338 -16.08 24.81 10.02
CA TYR A 338 -16.83 24.09 11.07
C TYR A 338 -18.21 24.70 11.38
N PRO A 339 -18.48 26.01 11.23
CA PRO A 339 -19.86 26.53 11.36
C PRO A 339 -20.80 25.97 10.28
N GLN A 340 -20.30 25.62 9.09
CA GLN A 340 -21.09 24.96 8.03
C GLN A 340 -21.42 23.51 8.37
N LEU A 341 -20.66 22.89 9.28
CA LEU A 341 -20.98 21.59 9.88
C LEU A 341 -21.99 21.71 11.03
N GLN A 342 -22.40 22.93 11.42
CA GLN A 342 -23.28 23.21 12.56
C GLN A 342 -22.75 22.69 13.90
N ILE A 343 -21.42 22.70 14.08
CA ILE A 343 -20.75 22.36 15.33
C ILE A 343 -19.87 23.51 15.79
N ASP A 344 -19.51 23.53 17.07
CA ASP A 344 -18.56 24.49 17.60
C ASP A 344 -17.11 24.07 17.36
N ARG A 345 -16.20 24.94 17.81
CA ARG A 345 -14.76 24.74 17.68
C ARG A 345 -14.28 23.49 18.40
N ASP A 346 -14.78 23.24 19.61
CA ASP A 346 -14.26 22.19 20.48
C ASP A 346 -14.75 20.82 19.99
N ASP A 347 -16.00 20.75 19.49
CA ASP A 347 -16.56 19.59 18.79
C ASP A 347 -15.76 19.27 17.51
N PHE A 348 -15.35 20.29 16.75
CA PHE A 348 -14.53 20.08 15.55
C PHE A 348 -13.16 19.49 15.90
N LEU A 349 -12.46 20.07 16.89
CA LEU A 349 -11.17 19.56 17.36
C LEU A 349 -11.27 18.14 17.92
N ALA A 350 -12.39 17.78 18.55
CA ALA A 350 -12.64 16.44 19.07
C ALA A 350 -12.62 15.35 17.97
N LEU A 351 -12.85 15.70 16.70
CA LEU A 351 -12.77 14.76 15.57
C LEU A 351 -11.35 14.25 15.34
N GLY A 352 -10.33 15.09 15.55
CA GLY A 352 -8.92 14.71 15.40
C GLY A 352 -8.21 14.44 16.72
N HIS A 353 -8.89 14.57 17.86
CA HIS A 353 -8.26 14.37 19.17
C HIS A 353 -7.68 12.96 19.33
N ALA A 354 -6.47 12.88 19.89
CA ALA A 354 -5.84 11.65 20.36
C ALA A 354 -5.21 11.92 21.74
N PRO A 355 -5.24 10.98 22.71
CA PRO A 355 -4.76 11.26 24.07
C PRO A 355 -3.29 11.66 24.17
N ASP A 356 -2.45 11.11 23.28
CA ASP A 356 -0.98 11.26 23.34
C ASP A 356 -0.45 12.52 22.66
N THR A 357 -1.33 13.35 22.07
CA THR A 357 -0.90 14.56 21.37
C THR A 357 -1.90 15.70 21.51
N PRO A 358 -1.42 16.94 21.75
CA PRO A 358 -2.26 18.13 21.69
C PRO A 358 -2.56 18.56 20.25
N ASP A 359 -1.96 17.92 19.24
CA ASP A 359 -2.19 18.21 17.83
C ASP A 359 -3.38 17.41 17.29
N PHE A 360 -4.04 17.96 16.28
CA PHE A 360 -5.09 17.28 15.52
C PHE A 360 -4.47 16.14 14.69
N ASN A 361 -4.89 14.91 14.99
CA ASN A 361 -4.40 13.69 14.37
C ASN A 361 -5.31 13.25 13.20
N MET A 362 -4.73 13.16 12.00
CA MET A 362 -5.48 12.80 10.79
C MET A 362 -5.95 11.34 10.76
N THR A 363 -5.20 10.42 11.37
CA THR A 363 -5.64 9.02 11.57
C THR A 363 -6.85 8.96 12.48
N SER A 364 -6.88 9.75 13.55
CA SER A 364 -8.04 9.84 14.45
C SER A 364 -9.28 10.37 13.73
N LEU A 365 -9.13 11.39 12.88
CA LEU A 365 -10.20 11.89 12.02
C LEU A 365 -10.71 10.78 11.07
N ALA A 366 -9.79 10.08 10.40
CA ALA A 366 -10.14 9.02 9.46
C ALA A 366 -10.88 7.86 10.14
N ILE A 367 -10.46 7.45 11.35
CA ILE A 367 -11.12 6.38 12.12
C ILE A 367 -12.53 6.82 12.55
N ARG A 368 -12.69 8.02 13.13
CA ARG A 368 -14.03 8.49 13.56
C ARG A 368 -15.01 8.63 12.40
N CYS A 369 -14.50 8.96 11.22
CA CYS A 369 -15.28 9.14 10.00
C CYS A 369 -15.34 7.89 9.09
N SER A 370 -14.97 6.71 9.59
CA SER A 370 -15.04 5.45 8.83
C SER A 370 -15.65 4.31 9.65
N ARG A 371 -16.07 3.26 8.96
CA ARG A 371 -16.66 2.05 9.59
C ARG A 371 -16.02 0.75 9.12
N HIS A 372 -15.15 0.82 8.12
CA HIS A 372 -14.30 -0.27 7.69
C HIS A 372 -12.85 0.18 7.83
N GLN A 373 -12.11 -0.39 8.78
CA GLN A 373 -10.70 -0.05 9.01
C GLN A 373 -9.80 -1.28 8.90
N ASN A 374 -8.66 -1.13 8.22
CA ASN A 374 -7.69 -2.21 8.15
C ASN A 374 -6.23 -1.73 8.11
N GLY A 375 -5.36 -2.54 8.71
CA GLY A 375 -3.93 -2.58 8.41
C GLY A 375 -3.64 -3.41 7.15
N VAL A 376 -2.35 -3.56 6.83
CA VAL A 376 -1.88 -4.03 5.51
C VAL A 376 -1.08 -5.34 5.53
N SER A 377 -1.03 -5.97 6.70
CA SER A 377 -0.55 -7.33 6.96
C SER A 377 -1.13 -7.80 8.30
N ARG A 378 -1.03 -9.09 8.61
CA ARG A 378 -1.53 -9.64 9.87
C ARG A 378 -0.86 -9.02 11.11
N ILE A 379 0.46 -8.86 11.09
CA ILE A 379 1.20 -8.21 12.18
C ILE A 379 0.77 -6.75 12.27
N HIS A 380 0.72 -6.05 11.14
CA HIS A 380 0.33 -4.65 11.13
C HIS A 380 -1.11 -4.42 11.59
N GLY A 381 -2.04 -5.31 11.27
CA GLY A 381 -3.40 -5.27 11.81
C GLY A 381 -3.39 -5.20 13.35
N LYS A 382 -2.58 -6.03 14.00
CA LYS A 382 -2.41 -5.99 15.47
C LYS A 382 -1.72 -4.72 15.95
N VAL A 383 -0.66 -4.29 15.27
CA VAL A 383 0.07 -3.05 15.61
C VAL A 383 -0.85 -1.84 15.51
N SER A 384 -1.59 -1.69 14.42
CA SER A 384 -2.60 -0.63 14.25
C SER A 384 -3.70 -0.74 15.30
N SER A 385 -4.16 -1.95 15.61
CA SER A 385 -5.15 -2.19 16.67
C SER A 385 -4.69 -1.64 18.03
N LYS A 386 -3.41 -1.84 18.36
CA LYS A 386 -2.79 -1.31 19.57
C LYS A 386 -2.58 0.19 19.53
N ILE A 387 -1.98 0.71 18.45
CA ILE A 387 -1.72 2.16 18.29
C ILE A 387 -3.02 2.97 18.38
N CYS A 388 -4.11 2.43 17.84
CA CYS A 388 -5.42 3.08 17.86
C CYS A 388 -6.31 2.59 19.01
N GLY A 389 -5.79 1.79 19.94
CA GLY A 389 -6.57 1.16 21.03
C GLY A 389 -7.30 2.18 21.91
N GLU A 390 -6.70 3.35 22.12
CA GLU A 390 -7.29 4.48 22.85
C GLU A 390 -8.58 5.03 22.23
N MET A 391 -8.86 4.72 20.95
CA MET A 391 -10.14 5.06 20.31
C MET A 391 -11.29 4.18 20.83
N TRP A 392 -10.96 3.03 21.42
CA TRP A 392 -11.89 2.08 22.03
C TRP A 392 -11.38 1.65 23.43
N PRO A 393 -11.28 2.58 24.40
CA PRO A 393 -10.55 2.37 25.66
C PRO A 393 -11.15 1.29 26.57
N GLU A 394 -12.40 0.91 26.34
CA GLU A 394 -13.08 -0.15 27.09
C GLU A 394 -12.99 -1.52 26.38
N ILE A 395 -12.41 -1.58 25.19
CA ILE A 395 -12.32 -2.78 24.33
C ILE A 395 -10.87 -3.27 24.31
N GLU A 396 -10.69 -4.59 24.43
CA GLU A 396 -9.37 -5.21 24.27
C GLU A 396 -8.84 -4.98 22.84
N GLU A 397 -7.55 -4.72 22.69
CA GLU A 397 -6.91 -4.40 21.40
C GLU A 397 -7.22 -5.44 20.33
N GLU A 398 -7.34 -6.72 20.68
CA GLU A 398 -7.65 -7.80 19.73
C GLU A 398 -9.12 -7.84 19.26
N GLU A 399 -10.03 -7.14 19.93
CA GLU A 399 -11.47 -7.16 19.64
C GLU A 399 -11.98 -5.84 19.04
N ASN A 400 -11.18 -4.78 19.04
CA ASN A 400 -11.58 -3.52 18.44
C ASN A 400 -11.82 -3.67 16.91
N PRO A 401 -12.47 -2.71 16.24
CA PRO A 401 -12.89 -2.86 14.83
C PRO A 401 -11.76 -2.96 13.79
N ILE A 402 -10.51 -2.67 14.12
CA ILE A 402 -9.41 -2.68 13.15
C ILE A 402 -9.11 -4.13 12.72
N ARG A 403 -9.05 -4.36 11.41
CA ARG A 403 -8.71 -5.66 10.80
C ARG A 403 -7.44 -5.53 9.96
N TYR A 404 -7.21 -6.48 9.07
CA TYR A 404 -6.14 -6.40 8.08
C TYR A 404 -6.59 -6.93 6.73
N ILE A 405 -6.04 -6.37 5.67
CA ILE A 405 -6.06 -6.92 4.31
C ILE A 405 -4.62 -6.93 3.85
N THR A 406 -4.03 -8.12 3.69
CA THR A 406 -2.60 -8.23 3.40
C THR A 406 -2.31 -7.69 2.01
N ASN A 407 -1.32 -6.79 1.87
CA ASN A 407 -0.96 -6.23 0.57
C ASN A 407 -0.65 -7.31 -0.48
N GLY A 408 -0.78 -6.93 -1.74
CA GLY A 408 -0.37 -7.72 -2.89
C GLY A 408 0.25 -6.85 -3.98
N VAL A 409 0.84 -7.48 -4.98
CA VAL A 409 1.54 -6.83 -6.08
C VAL A 409 0.98 -7.25 -7.42
N HIS A 410 0.99 -6.32 -8.37
CA HIS A 410 0.42 -6.57 -9.70
C HIS A 410 1.35 -7.44 -10.53
N MET A 411 1.01 -8.74 -10.65
CA MET A 411 1.84 -9.74 -11.30
C MET A 411 2.29 -9.32 -12.72
N PRO A 412 1.41 -8.84 -13.63
CA PRO A 412 1.84 -8.41 -14.95
C PRO A 412 2.85 -7.24 -14.96
N THR A 413 2.88 -6.40 -13.91
CA THR A 413 3.85 -5.29 -13.81
C THR A 413 5.25 -5.79 -13.51
N PHE A 414 5.39 -6.82 -12.67
CA PHE A 414 6.65 -7.20 -12.04
C PHE A 414 7.17 -8.58 -12.45
N LEU A 415 6.33 -9.44 -13.04
CA LEU A 415 6.77 -10.72 -13.59
C LEU A 415 7.55 -10.46 -14.89
N ALA A 416 8.77 -11.00 -14.97
CA ALA A 416 9.59 -10.83 -16.16
C ALA A 416 9.03 -11.58 -17.38
N LYS A 417 9.27 -11.04 -18.58
CA LYS A 417 8.79 -11.58 -19.86
C LYS A 417 9.19 -13.04 -20.06
N GLU A 418 10.41 -13.39 -19.68
CA GLU A 418 10.99 -14.72 -19.81
C GLU A 418 10.20 -15.78 -19.04
N TRP A 419 9.57 -15.40 -17.92
CA TRP A 419 8.70 -16.32 -17.19
C TRP A 419 7.38 -16.60 -17.92
N LEU A 420 6.86 -15.64 -18.69
CA LEU A 420 5.59 -15.81 -19.41
C LEU A 420 5.69 -16.98 -20.40
N GLU A 421 6.78 -17.03 -21.18
CA GLU A 421 7.03 -18.07 -22.18
C GLU A 421 7.22 -19.45 -21.53
N VAL A 422 7.92 -19.51 -20.39
CA VAL A 422 8.12 -20.76 -19.64
C VAL A 422 6.83 -21.24 -18.99
N PHE A 423 6.07 -20.34 -18.36
CA PHE A 423 4.80 -20.71 -17.74
C PHE A 423 3.77 -21.17 -18.77
N GLU A 424 3.68 -20.52 -19.92
CA GLU A 424 2.80 -20.98 -21.00
C GLU A 424 3.17 -22.38 -21.50
N ARG A 425 4.48 -22.65 -21.66
CA ARG A 425 4.97 -23.95 -22.12
C ARG A 425 4.71 -25.09 -21.13
N PHE A 426 4.90 -24.86 -19.83
CA PHE A 426 4.87 -25.92 -18.81
C PHE A 426 3.58 -25.96 -17.99
N LEU A 427 2.95 -24.82 -17.73
CA LEU A 427 1.69 -24.70 -16.99
C LEU A 427 0.47 -24.65 -17.91
N GLY A 428 0.69 -24.47 -19.22
CA GLY A 428 -0.34 -24.45 -20.25
C GLY A 428 -0.94 -23.08 -20.52
N TRP A 429 -1.72 -23.01 -21.60
CA TRP A 429 -2.46 -21.81 -21.97
C TRP A 429 -3.49 -21.44 -20.89
N GLY A 430 -3.52 -20.15 -20.52
CA GLY A 430 -4.45 -19.66 -19.50
C GLY A 430 -3.94 -19.72 -18.06
N TRP A 431 -2.68 -20.09 -17.82
CA TRP A 431 -2.06 -20.10 -16.48
C TRP A 431 -2.29 -18.80 -15.69
N SER A 432 -2.36 -17.66 -16.37
CA SER A 432 -2.58 -16.34 -15.76
C SER A 432 -3.95 -16.19 -15.10
N GLN A 433 -4.94 -16.99 -15.49
CA GLN A 433 -6.27 -17.04 -14.83
C GLN A 433 -6.21 -17.70 -13.44
N HIS A 434 -5.18 -18.52 -13.21
CA HIS A 434 -4.90 -19.20 -11.95
C HIS A 434 -3.90 -18.43 -11.08
N CYS A 435 -3.71 -17.13 -11.32
CA CYS A 435 -2.70 -16.30 -10.63
C CYS A 435 -2.89 -16.16 -9.11
N CYS A 436 -4.02 -16.61 -8.56
CA CYS A 436 -4.30 -16.66 -7.11
C CYS A 436 -4.55 -18.09 -6.57
N ASP A 437 -4.32 -19.13 -7.38
CA ASP A 437 -4.59 -20.52 -7.02
C ASP A 437 -3.31 -21.22 -6.53
N VAL A 438 -3.19 -21.38 -5.20
CA VAL A 438 -2.05 -22.04 -4.55
C VAL A 438 -1.86 -23.50 -5.01
N GLY A 439 -2.95 -24.20 -5.36
CA GLY A 439 -2.88 -25.57 -5.85
C GLY A 439 -2.25 -25.65 -7.23
N PHE A 440 -2.70 -24.77 -8.15
CA PHE A 440 -2.19 -24.67 -9.51
C PHE A 440 -0.69 -24.38 -9.56
N TRP A 441 -0.21 -23.44 -8.74
CA TRP A 441 1.20 -23.03 -8.78
C TRP A 441 2.20 -24.09 -8.31
N LYS A 442 1.75 -25.25 -7.79
CA LYS A 442 2.61 -26.41 -7.57
C LYS A 442 3.21 -26.98 -8.85
N HIS A 443 2.54 -26.78 -9.99
CA HIS A 443 3.03 -27.21 -11.31
C HIS A 443 4.32 -26.50 -11.76
N VAL A 444 4.78 -25.46 -11.05
CA VAL A 444 6.12 -24.88 -11.25
C VAL A 444 7.23 -25.94 -11.07
N ASP A 445 6.98 -26.98 -10.27
CA ASP A 445 7.91 -28.10 -10.11
C ASP A 445 8.14 -28.88 -11.41
N ASP A 446 7.17 -28.86 -12.35
CA ASP A 446 7.23 -29.54 -13.64
C ASP A 446 8.22 -28.88 -14.63
N ILE A 447 8.63 -27.63 -14.37
CA ILE A 447 9.64 -26.92 -15.17
C ILE A 447 11.01 -27.57 -14.95
N PRO A 448 11.74 -28.05 -15.97
CA PRO A 448 13.06 -28.64 -15.76
C PRO A 448 14.06 -27.66 -15.12
N ASP A 449 14.81 -28.11 -14.12
CA ASP A 449 15.69 -27.24 -13.31
C ASP A 449 16.70 -26.42 -14.14
N HIS A 450 17.29 -27.02 -15.17
CA HIS A 450 18.25 -26.36 -16.05
C HIS A 450 17.60 -25.21 -16.86
N GLN A 451 16.32 -25.35 -17.25
CA GLN A 451 15.60 -24.28 -17.94
C GLN A 451 15.22 -23.16 -16.96
N PHE A 452 14.78 -23.54 -15.75
CA PHE A 452 14.52 -22.57 -14.68
C PHE A 452 15.78 -21.73 -14.37
N TRP A 453 16.92 -22.40 -14.18
CA TRP A 453 18.21 -21.73 -13.93
C TRP A 453 18.61 -20.81 -15.09
N SER A 454 18.45 -21.26 -16.34
CA SER A 454 18.79 -20.45 -17.52
C SER A 454 17.96 -19.16 -17.61
N VAL A 455 16.67 -19.20 -17.24
CA VAL A 455 15.85 -17.99 -17.13
C VAL A 455 16.41 -17.05 -16.06
N ARG A 456 16.73 -17.58 -14.87
CA ARG A 456 17.33 -16.79 -13.78
C ARG A 456 18.63 -16.11 -14.20
N GLU A 457 19.53 -16.83 -14.89
CA GLU A 457 20.78 -16.27 -15.42
C GLU A 457 20.53 -15.18 -16.46
N THR A 458 19.55 -15.36 -17.33
CA THR A 458 19.16 -14.35 -18.33
C THR A 458 18.67 -13.07 -17.67
N LEU A 459 17.79 -13.18 -16.66
CA LEU A 459 17.27 -12.04 -15.91
C LEU A 459 18.39 -11.30 -15.17
N LYS A 460 19.30 -12.06 -14.56
CA LYS A 460 20.47 -11.51 -13.87
C LYS A 460 21.43 -10.81 -14.81
N SER A 461 21.73 -11.39 -15.98
CA SER A 461 22.55 -10.75 -17.01
C SER A 461 21.97 -9.40 -17.44
N ARG A 462 20.67 -9.32 -17.71
CA ARG A 462 19.96 -8.07 -18.05
C ARG A 462 20.01 -7.04 -16.92
N MET A 463 19.89 -7.47 -15.67
CA MET A 463 20.05 -6.60 -14.51
C MET A 463 21.49 -6.05 -14.43
N LEU A 464 22.50 -6.90 -14.57
CA LEU A 464 23.91 -6.51 -14.53
C LEU A 464 24.25 -5.51 -15.63
N GLN A 465 23.66 -5.63 -16.83
CA GLN A 465 23.82 -4.63 -17.89
C GLN A 465 23.35 -3.24 -17.44
N LEU A 466 22.17 -3.16 -16.81
CA LEU A 466 21.66 -1.88 -16.30
C LEU A 466 22.52 -1.35 -15.13
N ILE A 467 22.96 -2.23 -14.22
CA ILE A 467 23.85 -1.85 -13.11
C ILE A 467 25.14 -1.24 -13.65
N ARG A 468 25.78 -1.87 -14.63
CA ARG A 468 26.99 -1.32 -15.27
C ARG A 468 26.73 0.05 -15.85
N GLN A 469 25.62 0.23 -16.58
CA GLN A 469 25.26 1.53 -17.16
C GLN A 469 25.13 2.62 -16.08
N ILE A 470 24.40 2.35 -15.00
CA ILE A 470 24.19 3.31 -13.91
C ILE A 470 25.51 3.64 -13.21
N VAL A 471 26.27 2.61 -12.81
CA VAL A 471 27.54 2.79 -12.10
C VAL A 471 28.57 3.52 -12.98
N SER A 472 28.65 3.22 -14.27
CA SER A 472 29.53 3.96 -15.20
C SER A 472 29.15 5.43 -15.30
N GLN A 473 27.85 5.75 -15.46
CA GLN A 473 27.39 7.14 -15.52
C GLN A 473 27.71 7.91 -14.23
N GLN A 474 27.41 7.31 -13.08
CA GLN A 474 27.71 7.87 -11.77
C GLN A 474 29.22 8.08 -11.58
N HIS A 475 30.05 7.10 -11.97
CA HIS A 475 31.50 7.13 -11.84
C HIS A 475 32.15 8.25 -12.67
N TYR A 476 31.77 8.38 -13.94
CA TYR A 476 32.28 9.46 -14.78
C TYR A 476 31.78 10.84 -14.35
N ARG A 477 30.52 10.94 -13.90
CA ARG A 477 29.98 12.18 -13.32
C ARG A 477 30.77 12.63 -12.09
N ASN A 478 31.30 11.67 -11.32
CA ASN A 478 32.16 11.91 -10.16
C ASN A 478 33.67 11.98 -10.51
N HIS A 479 34.02 12.19 -11.79
CA HIS A 479 35.40 12.34 -12.28
C HIS A 479 36.32 11.12 -12.07
N GLY A 480 35.74 9.92 -11.98
CA GLY A 480 36.50 8.69 -11.84
C GLY A 480 37.19 8.24 -13.14
N SER A 481 38.30 7.49 -13.01
CA SER A 481 39.09 6.99 -14.15
C SER A 481 38.57 5.65 -14.70
N GLU A 482 38.79 5.40 -15.99
CA GLU A 482 38.36 4.15 -16.65
C GLU A 482 38.96 2.90 -15.99
N ALA A 483 40.26 2.92 -15.65
CA ALA A 483 40.92 1.80 -14.98
C ALA A 483 40.33 1.47 -13.59
N HIS A 484 39.74 2.46 -12.90
CA HIS A 484 39.06 2.22 -11.63
C HIS A 484 37.66 1.63 -11.84
N LEU A 485 36.98 2.01 -12.91
CA LEU A 485 35.65 1.49 -13.26
C LEU A 485 35.68 -0.04 -13.46
N ASP A 486 36.72 -0.56 -14.10
CA ASP A 486 36.90 -2.01 -14.29
C ASP A 486 37.01 -2.77 -12.96
N ARG A 487 37.63 -2.15 -11.94
CA ARG A 487 37.72 -2.74 -10.58
C ARG A 487 36.36 -2.76 -9.89
N ILE A 488 35.63 -1.65 -9.95
CA ILE A 488 34.28 -1.54 -9.38
C ILE A 488 33.33 -2.55 -10.04
N LEU A 489 33.43 -2.74 -11.35
CA LEU A 489 32.51 -3.59 -12.10
C LEU A 489 32.97 -5.05 -12.24
N LYS A 490 34.06 -5.45 -11.57
CA LYS A 490 34.67 -6.79 -11.68
C LYS A 490 33.65 -7.92 -11.48
N TYR A 491 32.79 -7.80 -10.48
CA TYR A 491 31.81 -8.82 -10.14
C TYR A 491 30.41 -8.57 -10.74
N ALA A 492 30.24 -7.45 -11.45
CA ALA A 492 29.03 -7.12 -12.18
C ALA A 492 29.23 -7.44 -13.68
N ASP A 493 29.39 -8.72 -14.01
CA ASP A 493 29.64 -9.20 -15.38
C ASP A 493 28.39 -9.89 -16.00
N PRO A 494 27.72 -9.25 -16.98
CA PRO A 494 26.59 -9.83 -17.69
C PRO A 494 26.92 -11.08 -18.50
N ALA A 495 28.17 -11.24 -18.95
CA ALA A 495 28.59 -12.41 -19.71
C ALA A 495 28.81 -13.63 -18.82
N ASN A 496 29.02 -13.40 -17.52
CA ASN A 496 29.22 -14.44 -16.52
C ASN A 496 28.37 -14.16 -15.26
N PRO A 497 27.04 -14.35 -15.31
CA PRO A 497 26.12 -14.03 -14.21
C PRO A 497 26.19 -15.04 -13.04
N ASN A 498 27.32 -15.69 -12.83
CA ASN A 498 27.48 -16.76 -11.86
C ASN A 498 27.67 -16.29 -10.42
N ILE A 499 27.99 -15.02 -10.18
CA ILE A 499 28.31 -14.51 -8.84
C ILE A 499 27.06 -14.26 -8.03
N LEU A 500 26.94 -14.86 -6.83
CA LEU A 500 25.82 -14.62 -5.92
C LEU A 500 25.59 -13.11 -5.70
N THR A 501 24.44 -12.61 -6.11
CA THR A 501 24.07 -11.20 -6.03
C THR A 501 22.92 -11.00 -5.04
N ILE A 502 23.16 -10.21 -4.00
CA ILE A 502 22.21 -9.91 -2.92
C ILE A 502 21.77 -8.46 -3.04
N GLY A 503 20.46 -8.24 -3.23
CA GLY A 503 19.87 -6.92 -3.42
C GLY A 503 19.21 -6.37 -2.16
N PHE A 504 19.43 -5.09 -1.88
CA PHE A 504 18.67 -4.29 -0.93
C PHE A 504 18.20 -3.01 -1.65
N ALA A 505 16.91 -2.89 -1.95
CA ALA A 505 16.40 -1.63 -2.51
C ALA A 505 15.06 -1.16 -1.94
N ARG A 506 15.09 -0.02 -1.26
CA ARG A 506 13.96 0.55 -0.51
C ARG A 506 14.29 1.97 -0.06
N ARG A 507 13.29 2.72 0.42
CA ARG A 507 13.53 4.02 1.09
C ARG A 507 14.55 3.82 2.22
N PHE A 508 15.54 4.70 2.28
CA PHE A 508 16.48 4.75 3.40
C PHE A 508 15.81 5.47 4.56
N ALA A 509 15.57 4.70 5.62
CA ALA A 509 15.04 5.14 6.91
C ALA A 509 15.67 4.25 8.00
N THR A 510 15.82 4.79 9.22
CA THR A 510 16.52 4.11 10.33
C THR A 510 15.97 2.72 10.62
N TYR A 511 14.65 2.57 10.70
CA TYR A 511 14.00 1.29 10.97
C TYR A 511 14.16 0.23 9.86
N LYS A 512 14.55 0.61 8.62
CA LYS A 512 14.83 -0.37 7.54
C LYS A 512 16.22 -1.01 7.66
N ARG A 513 17.08 -0.45 8.52
CA ARG A 513 18.42 -0.93 8.89
C ARG A 513 19.30 -1.36 7.72
N ALA A 514 19.43 -0.49 6.72
CA ALA A 514 20.33 -0.70 5.58
C ALA A 514 21.79 -0.98 6.02
N ALA A 515 22.21 -0.39 7.14
CA ALA A 515 23.56 -0.56 7.69
C ALA A 515 23.74 -1.80 8.59
N LEU A 516 22.71 -2.64 8.81
CA LEU A 516 22.81 -3.83 9.68
C LEU A 516 23.92 -4.79 9.21
N LEU A 517 24.14 -4.88 7.89
CA LEU A 517 25.21 -5.68 7.28
C LEU A 517 26.62 -5.18 7.65
N PHE A 518 26.75 -3.96 8.18
CA PHE A 518 28.03 -3.31 8.49
C PHE A 518 28.32 -3.26 9.99
N GLU A 519 27.51 -3.90 10.83
CA GLU A 519 27.74 -4.01 12.27
C GLU A 519 29.05 -4.76 12.57
N ASN A 520 29.41 -5.76 11.76
CA ASN A 520 30.68 -6.47 11.87
C ASN A 520 31.40 -6.55 10.50
N LEU A 521 32.27 -5.57 10.25
CA LEU A 521 33.05 -5.50 9.02
C LEU A 521 34.07 -6.63 8.87
N ASP A 522 34.61 -7.17 9.97
CA ASP A 522 35.57 -8.27 9.90
C ASP A 522 34.91 -9.55 9.39
N TRP A 523 33.68 -9.83 9.83
CA TRP A 523 32.91 -10.97 9.35
C TRP A 523 32.45 -10.77 7.90
N LEU A 524 32.00 -9.56 7.56
CA LEU A 524 31.69 -9.21 6.17
C LEU A 524 32.93 -9.36 5.26
N ARG A 525 34.13 -9.03 5.75
CA ARG A 525 35.40 -9.23 5.02
C ARG A 525 35.68 -10.70 4.77
N GLN A 526 35.36 -11.59 5.71
CA GLN A 526 35.49 -13.04 5.50
C GLN A 526 34.52 -13.52 4.40
N ILE A 527 33.25 -13.13 4.49
CA ILE A 527 32.21 -13.50 3.51
C ILE A 527 32.56 -13.01 2.10
N THR A 528 32.94 -11.74 1.98
CA THR A 528 33.24 -11.12 0.68
C THR A 528 34.67 -11.41 0.20
N GLY A 529 35.53 -11.95 1.07
CA GLY A 529 36.92 -12.25 0.80
C GLY A 529 37.18 -13.61 0.15
N ASP A 530 36.19 -14.51 0.15
CA ASP A 530 36.29 -15.84 -0.43
C ASP A 530 36.32 -15.77 -1.98
N PRO A 531 37.45 -16.11 -2.63
CA PRO A 531 37.55 -16.07 -4.10
C PRO A 531 36.82 -17.23 -4.78
N GLU A 532 36.53 -18.32 -4.08
CA GLU A 532 35.78 -19.47 -4.61
C GLU A 532 34.27 -19.23 -4.54
N ARG A 533 33.83 -18.39 -3.60
CA ARG A 533 32.42 -18.06 -3.36
C ARG A 533 32.17 -16.55 -3.33
N PRO A 534 32.45 -15.81 -4.43
CA PRO A 534 32.31 -14.37 -4.45
C PRO A 534 30.86 -13.91 -4.19
N VAL A 535 30.68 -12.76 -3.54
CA VAL A 535 29.35 -12.20 -3.29
C VAL A 535 29.33 -10.73 -3.71
N LEU A 536 28.28 -10.34 -4.43
CA LEU A 536 28.00 -8.97 -4.84
C LEU A 536 26.77 -8.44 -4.08
N PHE A 537 26.94 -7.40 -3.27
CA PHE A 537 25.84 -6.68 -2.64
C PHE A 537 25.46 -5.45 -3.46
N VAL A 538 24.17 -5.28 -3.72
CA VAL A 538 23.64 -4.15 -4.48
C VAL A 538 22.63 -3.38 -3.63
N PHE A 539 22.95 -2.13 -3.32
CA PHE A 539 22.09 -1.20 -2.58
C PHE A 539 21.50 -0.17 -3.53
N ALA A 540 20.20 0.15 -3.38
CA ALA A 540 19.56 1.23 -4.12
C ALA A 540 18.42 1.84 -3.31
N GLY A 541 18.14 3.14 -3.47
CA GLY A 541 17.04 3.77 -2.77
C GLY A 541 17.30 5.23 -2.43
N LYS A 542 16.22 5.92 -2.04
CA LYS A 542 16.22 7.35 -1.74
C LYS A 542 15.96 7.58 -0.26
N ALA A 543 16.58 8.60 0.31
CA ALA A 543 16.20 9.18 1.61
C ALA A 543 15.38 10.45 1.37
N HIS A 544 14.45 10.76 2.28
CA HIS A 544 13.72 12.02 2.18
C HIS A 544 14.70 13.21 2.34
N PRO A 545 14.56 14.33 1.61
CA PRO A 545 15.49 15.45 1.70
C PRO A 545 15.59 16.06 3.11
N ALA A 546 14.53 15.97 3.91
CA ALA A 546 14.51 16.36 5.33
C ALA A 546 14.94 15.25 6.31
N ASP A 547 15.13 14.00 5.84
CA ASP A 547 15.53 12.85 6.67
C ASP A 547 17.05 12.69 6.64
N ILE A 548 17.72 13.50 7.45
CA ILE A 548 19.19 13.49 7.59
C ILE A 548 19.71 12.10 8.01
N PRO A 549 19.13 11.41 9.02
CA PRO A 549 19.56 10.05 9.36
C PRO A 549 19.47 9.06 8.20
N GLY A 550 18.42 9.16 7.36
CA GLY A 550 18.30 8.37 6.14
C GLY A 550 19.40 8.66 5.12
N GLN A 551 19.79 9.92 4.95
CA GLN A 551 20.90 10.32 4.08
C GLN A 551 22.26 9.85 4.62
N ASP A 552 22.45 9.88 5.94
CA ASP A 552 23.65 9.37 6.59
C ASP A 552 23.83 7.86 6.36
N LEU A 553 22.75 7.09 6.30
CA LEU A 553 22.79 5.67 5.93
C LEU A 553 23.28 5.47 4.49
N ILE A 554 22.81 6.29 3.54
CA ILE A 554 23.30 6.24 2.14
C ILE A 554 24.80 6.55 2.10
N ARG A 555 25.21 7.61 2.80
CA ARG A 555 26.63 7.99 2.89
C ARG A 555 27.47 6.87 3.49
N ARG A 556 26.97 6.21 4.55
CA ARG A 556 27.64 5.08 5.19
C ARG A 556 27.84 3.91 4.24
N VAL A 557 26.81 3.54 3.47
CA VAL A 557 26.91 2.47 2.46
C VAL A 557 27.96 2.82 1.39
N ALA A 558 27.92 4.06 0.89
CA ALA A 558 28.89 4.55 -0.09
C ALA A 558 30.33 4.54 0.46
N GLN A 559 30.54 4.97 1.71
CA GLN A 559 31.84 4.92 2.37
C GLN A 559 32.36 3.49 2.50
N VAL A 560 31.55 2.56 3.00
CA VAL A 560 31.94 1.14 3.15
C VAL A 560 32.25 0.52 1.79
N SER A 561 31.46 0.83 0.75
CA SER A 561 31.66 0.30 -0.61
C SER A 561 33.00 0.68 -1.25
N ARG A 562 33.67 1.73 -0.75
CA ARG A 562 34.95 2.24 -1.25
C ARG A 562 36.15 1.77 -0.42
N LEU A 563 35.93 1.02 0.66
CA LEU A 563 37.03 0.41 1.39
C LEU A 563 37.73 -0.63 0.49
N PRO A 564 39.07 -0.73 0.48
CA PRO A 564 39.81 -1.60 -0.43
C PRO A 564 39.35 -3.07 -0.42
N GLU A 565 38.93 -3.58 0.73
CA GLU A 565 38.44 -4.97 0.86
C GLU A 565 37.03 -5.21 0.27
N PHE A 566 36.24 -4.15 0.09
CA PHE A 566 34.85 -4.22 -0.39
C PHE A 566 34.63 -3.59 -1.78
N GLU A 567 35.65 -2.93 -2.33
CA GLU A 567 35.62 -2.35 -3.68
C GLU A 567 35.18 -3.40 -4.71
N GLY A 568 34.16 -3.05 -5.49
CA GLY A 568 33.54 -3.91 -6.51
C GLY A 568 32.72 -5.08 -5.98
N LYS A 569 32.58 -5.22 -4.66
CA LYS A 569 31.75 -6.23 -3.97
C LYS A 569 30.48 -5.63 -3.37
N ILE A 570 30.48 -4.33 -3.12
CA ILE A 570 29.31 -3.58 -2.66
C ILE A 570 29.10 -2.43 -3.65
N LEU A 571 27.91 -2.32 -4.22
CA LEU A 571 27.53 -1.26 -5.15
C LEU A 571 26.38 -0.45 -4.58
N MET A 572 26.51 0.87 -4.59
CA MET A 572 25.41 1.81 -4.28
C MET A 572 24.93 2.44 -5.58
N LEU A 573 23.68 2.17 -5.96
CA LEU A 573 23.06 2.67 -7.19
C LEU A 573 22.23 3.92 -6.90
N GLU A 574 22.42 4.96 -7.71
CA GLU A 574 21.57 6.15 -7.71
C GLU A 574 20.28 5.96 -8.52
N GLY A 575 19.33 6.89 -8.39
CA GLY A 575 18.18 6.99 -9.28
C GLY A 575 17.13 5.88 -9.13
N TYR A 576 16.98 5.26 -7.96
CA TYR A 576 16.01 4.17 -7.78
C TYR A 576 14.57 4.59 -8.12
N ASP A 577 13.98 3.91 -9.10
CA ASP A 577 12.63 4.11 -9.63
C ASP A 577 11.99 2.75 -10.02
N LEU A 578 10.80 2.78 -10.63
CA LEU A 578 10.13 1.57 -11.11
C LEU A 578 10.91 0.80 -12.19
N ARG A 579 11.71 1.48 -13.03
CA ARG A 579 12.53 0.83 -14.07
C ARG A 579 13.63 -0.01 -13.44
N LEU A 580 14.40 0.59 -12.54
CA LEU A 580 15.46 -0.10 -11.82
C LEU A 580 14.86 -1.18 -10.91
N SER A 581 13.75 -0.89 -10.23
CA SER A 581 13.05 -1.86 -9.38
C SER A 581 12.69 -3.14 -10.13
N ARG A 582 12.05 -3.05 -11.32
CA ARG A 582 11.69 -4.23 -12.14
C ARG A 582 12.91 -5.08 -12.52
N ARG A 583 14.09 -4.48 -12.72
CA ARG A 583 15.33 -5.22 -13.00
C ARG A 583 15.92 -5.87 -11.74
N LEU A 584 15.95 -5.15 -10.62
CA LEU A 584 16.52 -5.67 -9.37
C LEU A 584 15.67 -6.84 -8.82
N VAL A 585 14.36 -6.67 -8.70
CA VAL A 585 13.47 -7.71 -8.15
C VAL A 585 13.41 -8.95 -9.05
N ALA A 586 13.70 -8.83 -10.34
CA ALA A 586 13.79 -9.99 -11.23
C ALA A 586 15.19 -10.60 -11.26
N GLY A 587 16.27 -9.82 -11.10
CA GLY A 587 17.63 -10.23 -11.44
C GLY A 587 18.53 -10.63 -10.27
N VAL A 588 18.31 -10.13 -9.05
CA VAL A 588 19.14 -10.55 -7.90
C VAL A 588 18.80 -11.99 -7.49
N ASP A 589 19.72 -12.68 -6.82
CA ASP A 589 19.47 -14.05 -6.36
C ASP A 589 18.79 -14.07 -5.00
N VAL A 590 19.17 -13.14 -4.13
CA VAL A 590 18.58 -12.94 -2.80
C VAL A 590 18.10 -11.52 -2.64
N TRP A 591 16.87 -11.36 -2.15
CA TRP A 591 16.30 -10.08 -1.75
C TRP A 591 16.41 -9.92 -0.24
N LEU A 592 17.24 -8.97 0.20
CA LEU A 592 17.55 -8.73 1.61
C LEU A 592 16.63 -7.65 2.19
N ASN A 593 15.96 -7.97 3.31
CA ASN A 593 15.10 -7.04 4.03
C ASN A 593 15.30 -7.20 5.55
N ASN A 594 15.87 -6.20 6.21
CA ASN A 594 16.21 -6.29 7.63
C ASN A 594 15.45 -5.25 8.50
N PRO A 595 14.13 -5.08 8.35
CA PRO A 595 13.43 -4.08 9.15
C PRO A 595 13.50 -4.39 10.65
N LEU A 596 13.50 -3.35 11.47
CA LEU A 596 13.34 -3.48 12.90
C LEU A 596 11.90 -3.92 13.19
N TYR A 597 11.71 -5.10 13.78
CA TYR A 597 10.38 -5.58 14.15
C TYR A 597 9.76 -4.74 15.28
N PRO A 598 8.45 -4.43 15.27
CA PRO A 598 7.44 -4.68 14.22
C PRO A 598 7.18 -3.45 13.33
N LEU A 599 8.23 -2.77 12.85
CA LEU A 599 8.15 -1.49 12.16
C LEU A 599 8.02 -1.61 10.63
N GLU A 600 7.93 -2.83 10.07
CA GLU A 600 7.52 -3.04 8.69
C GLU A 600 6.02 -3.35 8.62
N ALA A 601 5.21 -2.39 8.19
CA ALA A 601 3.77 -2.62 8.03
C ALA A 601 3.43 -3.76 7.06
N SER A 602 4.20 -3.93 5.99
CA SER A 602 4.03 -5.04 5.05
C SER A 602 5.34 -5.32 4.31
N GLY A 603 5.56 -4.66 3.16
CA GLY A 603 6.80 -4.77 2.37
C GLY A 603 6.60 -5.44 1.00
N THR A 604 6.11 -4.69 0.02
CA THR A 604 5.75 -5.25 -1.30
C THR A 604 6.95 -5.63 -2.18
N SER A 605 8.16 -5.12 -1.90
CA SER A 605 9.34 -5.40 -2.73
C SER A 605 9.75 -6.88 -2.73
N GLY A 606 9.65 -7.55 -1.56
CA GLY A 606 9.95 -8.98 -1.45
C GLY A 606 8.95 -9.86 -2.17
N MET A 607 7.68 -9.44 -2.26
CA MET A 607 6.64 -10.12 -3.04
C MET A 607 6.95 -10.10 -4.54
N LYS A 608 7.42 -8.96 -5.05
CA LYS A 608 7.86 -8.78 -6.45
C LYS A 608 9.09 -9.64 -6.78
N ALA A 609 9.98 -9.79 -5.80
CA ALA A 609 11.15 -10.63 -5.95
C ALA A 609 10.76 -12.12 -6.00
N ALA A 610 9.93 -12.55 -5.06
CA ALA A 610 9.48 -13.93 -4.92
C ALA A 610 8.81 -14.48 -6.19
N MET A 611 7.93 -13.70 -6.83
CA MET A 611 7.25 -14.14 -8.07
C MET A 611 8.19 -14.38 -9.25
N ASN A 612 9.42 -13.84 -9.20
CA ASN A 612 10.45 -14.07 -10.21
C ASN A 612 11.42 -15.21 -9.83
N GLY A 613 11.19 -15.91 -8.71
CA GLY A 613 12.07 -16.98 -8.22
C GLY A 613 13.27 -16.46 -7.41
N VAL A 614 13.28 -15.19 -7.01
CA VAL A 614 14.26 -14.65 -6.07
C VAL A 614 13.92 -15.14 -4.66
N LEU A 615 14.94 -15.55 -3.91
CA LEU A 615 14.78 -15.97 -2.52
C LEU A 615 14.83 -14.78 -1.58
N ASN A 616 13.97 -14.74 -0.58
CA ASN A 616 14.01 -13.69 0.43
C ASN A 616 14.89 -14.12 1.60
N LEU A 617 15.69 -13.21 2.12
CA LEU A 617 16.35 -13.30 3.43
C LEU A 617 15.88 -12.10 4.24
N SER A 618 15.05 -12.35 5.24
CA SER A 618 14.39 -11.25 5.94
C SER A 618 14.04 -11.56 7.38
N VAL A 619 13.96 -10.50 8.20
CA VAL A 619 13.34 -10.55 9.53
C VAL A 619 11.87 -10.95 9.40
N LEU A 620 11.35 -11.81 10.30
CA LEU A 620 9.94 -12.17 10.35
C LEU A 620 9.11 -10.97 10.84
N ASP A 621 8.82 -10.07 9.91
CA ASP A 621 8.00 -8.88 10.11
C ASP A 621 7.16 -8.59 8.87
N GLY A 622 6.12 -7.79 9.02
CA GLY A 622 5.21 -7.41 7.94
C GLY A 622 4.68 -8.61 7.15
N TRP A 623 4.90 -8.61 5.84
CA TRP A 623 4.42 -9.70 4.97
C TRP A 623 5.18 -11.02 5.11
N TRP A 624 6.45 -10.97 5.55
CA TRP A 624 7.32 -12.13 5.51
C TRP A 624 6.94 -13.18 6.56
N ASP A 625 6.43 -12.74 7.72
CA ASP A 625 5.86 -13.64 8.73
C ASP A 625 4.69 -14.48 8.20
N GLU A 626 3.85 -13.90 7.33
CA GLU A 626 2.72 -14.60 6.72
C GLU A 626 3.14 -15.48 5.53
N GLY A 627 4.24 -15.12 4.86
CA GLY A 627 4.72 -15.76 3.63
C GLY A 627 5.71 -16.91 3.86
N TYR A 628 6.54 -16.83 4.89
CA TYR A 628 7.62 -17.78 5.11
C TYR A 628 7.10 -19.17 5.52
N ASP A 629 7.57 -20.22 4.82
CA ASP A 629 7.16 -21.61 5.07
C ASP A 629 8.32 -22.54 5.49
N GLY A 630 9.52 -21.98 5.67
CA GLY A 630 10.74 -22.74 5.97
C GLY A 630 11.48 -23.32 4.76
N LYS A 631 10.92 -23.18 3.54
CA LYS A 631 11.44 -23.76 2.30
C LYS A 631 11.52 -22.77 1.14
N ASN A 632 10.91 -21.59 1.27
CA ASN A 632 10.83 -20.54 0.25
C ASN A 632 11.82 -19.36 0.45
N GLY A 633 12.80 -19.51 1.35
CA GLY A 633 13.81 -18.49 1.64
C GLY A 633 14.42 -18.70 3.03
N TRP A 634 14.84 -17.61 3.66
CA TRP A 634 15.41 -17.60 5.00
C TRP A 634 14.79 -16.51 5.87
N ALA A 635 14.75 -16.79 7.16
CA ALA A 635 14.10 -15.93 8.14
C ALA A 635 15.01 -15.64 9.33
N ILE A 636 15.12 -14.37 9.70
CA ILE A 636 15.72 -13.93 10.96
C ILE A 636 14.57 -13.79 11.96
N LYS A 637 14.57 -14.59 13.03
CA LYS A 637 13.57 -14.43 14.08
C LYS A 637 13.86 -13.13 14.85
N PRO A 638 12.87 -12.23 14.98
CA PRO A 638 13.04 -11.04 15.80
C PRO A 638 13.47 -11.43 17.22
N VAL A 639 14.48 -10.75 17.75
CA VAL A 639 14.77 -10.86 19.18
C VAL A 639 13.75 -10.06 19.99
N SER A 640 13.70 -10.31 21.30
CA SER A 640 12.76 -9.64 22.21
C SER A 640 12.81 -8.12 22.07
N GLU A 641 11.64 -7.49 21.91
CA GLU A 641 11.47 -6.03 21.88
C GLU A 641 11.89 -5.35 23.19
N LEU A 642 12.04 -6.12 24.28
CA LEU A 642 12.51 -5.63 25.58
C LEU A 642 14.01 -5.33 25.61
N LEU A 643 14.78 -5.83 24.63
CA LEU A 643 16.21 -5.57 24.54
C LEU A 643 16.48 -4.19 23.93
N PRO A 644 17.55 -3.49 24.35
CA PRO A 644 17.98 -2.25 23.71
C PRO A 644 18.28 -2.46 22.22
N GLU A 645 17.96 -1.47 21.38
CA GLU A 645 18.12 -1.56 19.93
C GLU A 645 19.54 -1.99 19.49
N ALA A 646 20.59 -1.47 20.13
CA ALA A 646 21.97 -1.85 19.83
C ALA A 646 22.24 -3.35 20.07
N GLN A 647 21.64 -3.94 21.10
CA GLN A 647 21.75 -5.38 21.36
C GLN A 647 20.94 -6.15 20.34
N ARG A 648 19.73 -5.68 19.99
CA ARG A 648 18.92 -6.29 18.93
C ARG A 648 19.65 -6.33 17.59
N ASN A 649 20.27 -5.21 17.20
CA ASN A 649 21.07 -5.14 15.98
C ASN A 649 22.26 -6.11 16.01
N ARG A 650 22.93 -6.27 17.16
CA ARG A 650 24.05 -7.22 17.29
C ARG A 650 23.61 -8.68 17.12
N GLU A 651 22.55 -9.10 17.81
CA GLU A 651 22.06 -10.48 17.75
C GLU A 651 21.47 -10.82 16.37
N GLU A 652 20.70 -9.88 15.80
CA GLU A 652 20.08 -10.09 14.48
C GLU A 652 21.10 -9.97 13.34
N SER A 653 22.15 -9.14 13.47
CA SER A 653 23.28 -9.15 12.53
C SER A 653 24.12 -10.42 12.64
N HIS A 654 24.35 -10.95 13.84
CA HIS A 654 24.99 -12.26 14.03
C HIS A 654 24.22 -13.37 13.29
N THR A 655 22.90 -13.43 13.51
CA THR A 655 22.02 -14.38 12.81
C THR A 655 22.07 -14.18 11.28
N LEU A 656 22.12 -12.93 10.81
CA LEU A 656 22.26 -12.63 9.38
C LEU A 656 23.57 -13.22 8.82
N TYR A 657 24.70 -13.04 9.51
CA TYR A 657 25.98 -13.58 9.05
C TYR A 657 26.02 -15.11 9.06
N GLU A 658 25.50 -15.75 10.11
CA GLU A 658 25.37 -17.22 10.18
C GLU A 658 24.52 -17.76 9.02
N LEU A 659 23.36 -17.15 8.76
CA LEU A 659 22.53 -17.54 7.62
C LEU A 659 23.26 -17.36 6.29
N LEU A 660 23.99 -16.26 6.09
CA LEU A 660 24.77 -16.03 4.88
C LEU A 660 25.86 -17.10 4.71
N GLN A 661 26.67 -17.31 5.75
CA GLN A 661 27.85 -18.16 5.71
C GLN A 661 27.51 -19.65 5.66
N ASP A 662 26.53 -20.11 6.43
CA ASP A 662 26.28 -21.54 6.65
C ASP A 662 25.16 -22.08 5.75
N HIS A 663 24.28 -21.20 5.26
CA HIS A 663 23.13 -21.61 4.45
C HIS A 663 23.13 -20.97 3.06
N VAL A 664 23.02 -19.65 2.94
CA VAL A 664 22.78 -18.97 1.66
C VAL A 664 23.93 -19.20 0.67
N ILE A 665 25.15 -18.82 1.05
CA ILE A 665 26.32 -18.88 0.18
C ILE A 665 26.67 -20.33 -0.19
N PRO A 666 26.76 -21.29 0.77
CA PRO A 666 27.03 -22.69 0.43
C PRO A 666 25.97 -23.28 -0.50
N THR A 667 24.69 -23.01 -0.26
CA THR A 667 23.59 -23.57 -1.07
C THR A 667 23.68 -23.08 -2.52
N TYR A 668 23.96 -21.80 -2.74
CA TYR A 668 24.10 -21.24 -4.09
C TYR A 668 25.29 -21.83 -4.85
N TYR A 669 26.43 -22.01 -4.18
CA TYR A 669 27.67 -22.50 -4.78
C TYR A 669 27.80 -24.03 -4.81
N ASN A 670 26.89 -24.78 -4.17
CA ASN A 670 26.81 -26.24 -4.27
C ASN A 670 26.26 -26.68 -5.64
N ARG A 671 27.04 -26.42 -6.69
CA ARG A 671 26.67 -26.62 -8.08
C ARG A 671 26.95 -28.04 -8.54
N ASN A 672 26.01 -28.60 -9.28
CA ASN A 672 26.17 -29.89 -9.94
C ASN A 672 26.99 -29.77 -11.25
N LYS A 673 27.13 -30.88 -11.98
CA LYS A 673 27.84 -30.93 -13.28
C LYS A 673 27.21 -30.05 -14.38
N MET A 674 25.96 -29.62 -14.22
CA MET A 674 25.25 -28.73 -15.14
C MET A 674 25.39 -27.25 -14.75
N GLY A 675 26.17 -26.93 -13.70
CA GLY A 675 26.54 -25.56 -13.35
C GLY A 675 25.63 -24.84 -12.37
N TYR A 676 24.58 -25.50 -11.84
CA TYR A 676 23.62 -24.91 -10.91
C TYR A 676 23.39 -25.77 -9.65
N SER A 677 22.86 -25.15 -8.59
CA SER A 677 22.46 -25.84 -7.37
C SER A 677 21.02 -26.35 -7.45
N GLN A 678 20.82 -27.66 -7.29
CA GLN A 678 19.48 -28.27 -7.32
C GLN A 678 18.62 -27.79 -6.15
N GLU A 679 19.23 -27.66 -4.97
CA GLU A 679 18.55 -27.16 -3.78
C GLU A 679 18.10 -25.71 -3.97
N TRP A 680 18.97 -24.86 -4.52
CA TRP A 680 18.62 -23.47 -4.82
C TRP A 680 17.44 -23.36 -5.78
N VAL A 681 17.47 -24.11 -6.89
CA VAL A 681 16.38 -24.11 -7.87
C VAL A 681 15.08 -24.60 -7.23
N LYS A 682 15.13 -25.65 -6.41
CA LYS A 682 13.97 -26.16 -5.67
C LYS A 682 13.38 -25.11 -4.73
N MET A 683 14.22 -24.41 -3.97
CA MET A 683 13.76 -23.31 -3.11
C MET A 683 13.14 -22.17 -3.92
N SER A 684 13.77 -21.78 -5.04
CA SER A 684 13.27 -20.72 -5.93
C SER A 684 11.91 -21.07 -6.55
N LYS A 685 11.71 -22.32 -6.97
CA LYS A 685 10.41 -22.83 -7.43
C LYS A 685 9.37 -22.80 -6.32
N ASN A 686 9.72 -23.25 -5.11
CA ASN A 686 8.82 -23.19 -3.95
C ASN A 686 8.45 -21.74 -3.57
N SER A 687 9.38 -20.79 -3.73
CA SER A 687 9.14 -19.36 -3.55
C SER A 687 8.04 -18.85 -4.50
N ILE A 688 8.15 -19.13 -5.81
CA ILE A 688 7.09 -18.79 -6.77
C ILE A 688 5.77 -19.48 -6.38
N ALA A 689 5.83 -20.80 -6.14
CA ALA A 689 4.65 -21.63 -5.91
C ALA A 689 3.83 -21.18 -4.68
N THR A 690 4.50 -20.75 -3.62
CA THR A 690 3.85 -20.42 -2.35
C THR A 690 3.53 -18.95 -2.20
N LEU A 691 4.32 -18.05 -2.80
CA LEU A 691 4.21 -16.61 -2.57
C LEU A 691 3.46 -15.87 -3.68
N LEU A 692 3.64 -16.24 -4.96
CA LEU A 692 2.95 -15.58 -6.08
C LEU A 692 1.42 -15.58 -5.91
N PRO A 693 0.74 -16.73 -5.69
CA PRO A 693 -0.71 -16.73 -5.56
C PRO A 693 -1.23 -16.01 -4.32
N ARG A 694 -0.46 -16.02 -3.23
CA ARG A 694 -0.85 -15.40 -1.96
C ARG A 694 -0.68 -13.89 -1.96
N PHE A 695 0.36 -13.37 -2.59
CA PHE A 695 0.71 -11.95 -2.57
C PHE A 695 0.41 -11.23 -3.90
N ASN A 696 -0.58 -11.73 -4.64
CA ASN A 696 -1.10 -11.08 -5.84
C ASN A 696 -2.12 -9.97 -5.48
N SER A 697 -2.02 -8.80 -6.12
CA SER A 697 -2.94 -7.70 -5.90
C SER A 697 -4.38 -7.99 -6.35
N THR A 698 -4.59 -8.93 -7.28
CA THR A 698 -5.95 -9.42 -7.63
C THR A 698 -6.63 -10.12 -6.44
N ARG A 699 -5.87 -10.85 -5.61
CA ARG A 699 -6.37 -11.43 -4.35
C ARG A 699 -6.69 -10.33 -3.35
N MET A 700 -5.76 -9.38 -3.16
CA MET A 700 -5.94 -8.24 -2.27
C MET A 700 -7.20 -7.42 -2.62
N VAL A 701 -7.38 -7.06 -3.90
CA VAL A 701 -8.56 -6.32 -4.36
C VAL A 701 -9.84 -7.14 -4.16
N GLY A 702 -9.80 -8.46 -4.40
CA GLY A 702 -10.92 -9.34 -4.08
C GLY A 702 -11.32 -9.34 -2.61
N GLU A 703 -10.35 -9.30 -1.69
CA GLU A 703 -10.60 -9.16 -0.26
C GLU A 703 -11.16 -7.78 0.11
N TYR A 704 -10.70 -6.70 -0.52
CA TYR A 704 -11.32 -5.37 -0.36
C TYR A 704 -12.78 -5.37 -0.84
N VAL A 705 -13.06 -5.98 -1.99
CA VAL A 705 -14.43 -6.12 -2.50
C VAL A 705 -15.32 -6.84 -1.49
N ALA A 706 -14.90 -8.02 -1.03
CA ALA A 706 -15.69 -8.87 -0.14
C ALA A 706 -15.85 -8.29 1.27
N ASN A 707 -14.78 -7.74 1.84
CA ASN A 707 -14.72 -7.38 3.26
C ASN A 707 -14.94 -5.88 3.53
N ALA A 708 -14.88 -5.02 2.50
CA ALA A 708 -14.99 -3.58 2.67
C ALA A 708 -15.94 -2.91 1.65
N TYR A 709 -15.69 -3.00 0.34
CA TYR A 709 -16.44 -2.23 -0.66
C TYR A 709 -17.91 -2.68 -0.79
N LEU A 710 -18.19 -3.98 -0.92
CA LEU A 710 -19.57 -4.47 -0.96
C LEU A 710 -20.31 -4.24 0.36
N PRO A 711 -19.72 -4.55 1.54
CA PRO A 711 -20.33 -4.19 2.83
C PRO A 711 -20.65 -2.69 2.95
N ALA A 712 -19.71 -1.81 2.63
CA ALA A 712 -19.89 -0.36 2.65
C ALA A 712 -21.02 0.10 1.72
N THR A 713 -21.05 -0.46 0.51
CA THR A 713 -22.08 -0.15 -0.51
C THR A 713 -23.48 -0.57 -0.05
N ARG A 714 -23.61 -1.78 0.52
CA ARG A 714 -24.89 -2.27 1.07
C ARG A 714 -25.34 -1.42 2.25
N GLN A 715 -24.42 -1.03 3.12
CA GLN A 715 -24.73 -0.18 4.27
C GLN A 715 -25.15 1.23 3.85
N TYR A 716 -24.47 1.81 2.85
CA TYR A 716 -24.86 3.08 2.25
C TYR A 716 -26.32 3.05 1.83
N ARG A 717 -26.75 2.03 1.07
CA ARG A 717 -28.15 1.87 0.63
C ARG A 717 -29.13 1.75 1.80
N SER A 718 -28.79 0.92 2.78
CA SER A 718 -29.59 0.74 4.01
C SER A 718 -29.90 2.08 4.70
N TYR A 719 -28.93 3.01 4.71
CA TYR A 719 -29.12 4.34 5.28
C TYR A 719 -29.81 5.29 4.28
N HIS A 720 -29.34 5.32 3.04
CA HIS A 720 -29.69 6.31 2.03
C HIS A 720 -31.14 6.16 1.50
N ASP A 721 -31.59 4.95 1.19
CA ASP A 721 -32.80 4.70 0.39
C ASP A 721 -34.10 5.21 1.05
N ASN A 722 -34.10 5.34 2.37
CA ASN A 722 -35.20 5.91 3.16
C ASN A 722 -34.87 7.32 3.68
N ASN A 723 -34.26 8.17 2.84
CA ASN A 723 -33.89 9.55 3.18
C ASN A 723 -33.06 9.63 4.48
N PHE A 724 -32.07 8.75 4.68
CA PHE A 724 -31.19 8.73 5.85
C PHE A 724 -31.89 8.46 7.20
N VAL A 725 -33.07 7.82 7.22
CA VAL A 725 -33.73 7.43 8.48
C VAL A 725 -32.83 6.53 9.34
N GLY A 726 -32.14 5.55 8.74
CA GLY A 726 -31.21 4.66 9.47
C GLY A 726 -30.07 5.43 10.14
N ALA A 727 -29.51 6.42 9.45
CA ALA A 727 -28.45 7.28 9.99
C ALA A 727 -28.92 8.13 11.18
N ARG A 728 -30.14 8.69 11.12
CA ARG A 728 -30.74 9.44 12.24
C ARG A 728 -31.02 8.54 13.45
N GLN A 729 -31.53 7.34 13.20
CA GLN A 729 -31.80 6.36 14.26
C GLN A 729 -30.52 5.95 15.00
N ILE A 730 -29.47 5.56 14.26
CA ILE A 730 -28.22 5.13 14.89
C ILE A 730 -27.51 6.30 15.59
N ALA A 731 -27.57 7.52 15.05
CA ALA A 731 -26.99 8.70 15.68
C ALA A 731 -27.68 9.04 17.01
N ALA A 732 -29.02 9.04 17.02
CA ALA A 732 -29.81 9.27 18.24
C ALA A 732 -29.50 8.19 19.28
N TRP A 733 -29.50 6.91 18.87
CA TRP A 733 -29.17 5.79 19.76
C TRP A 733 -27.76 5.90 20.34
N LYS A 734 -26.74 6.20 19.52
CA LYS A 734 -25.36 6.42 19.97
C LYS A 734 -25.27 7.54 21.01
N ASN A 735 -26.00 8.63 20.82
CA ASN A 735 -26.04 9.72 21.80
C ASN A 735 -26.66 9.27 23.13
N THR A 736 -27.78 8.55 23.09
CA THR A 736 -28.41 7.97 24.28
C THR A 736 -27.46 7.04 25.03
N ILE A 737 -26.74 6.16 24.32
CA ILE A 737 -25.72 5.30 24.94
C ILE A 737 -24.63 6.14 25.61
N ARG A 738 -24.03 7.12 24.91
CA ARG A 738 -22.94 7.95 25.47
C ARG A 738 -23.33 8.65 26.77
N GLN A 739 -24.57 9.15 26.86
CA GLN A 739 -25.08 9.82 28.06
C GLN A 739 -25.35 8.85 29.22
N ALA A 740 -25.82 7.64 28.92
CA ALA A 740 -26.20 6.67 29.95
C ALA A 740 -25.04 5.79 30.44
N TRP A 741 -24.05 5.49 29.58
CA TRP A 741 -23.06 4.41 29.78
C TRP A 741 -22.18 4.60 31.02
N GLY A 742 -21.88 5.84 31.39
CA GLY A 742 -21.06 6.14 32.57
C GLY A 742 -21.63 5.62 33.90
N ARG A 743 -22.95 5.31 33.95
CA ARG A 743 -23.62 4.75 35.13
C ARG A 743 -24.13 3.33 34.93
N VAL A 744 -23.83 2.71 33.78
CA VAL A 744 -24.14 1.30 33.54
C VAL A 744 -23.20 0.44 34.38
N ALA A 745 -23.78 -0.46 35.16
CA ALA A 745 -23.05 -1.37 36.04
C ALA A 745 -23.64 -2.78 35.94
N ILE A 746 -22.79 -3.78 36.09
CA ILE A 746 -23.17 -5.19 36.07
C ILE A 746 -22.79 -5.83 37.41
N ARG A 747 -23.65 -6.69 37.94
CA ARG A 747 -23.36 -7.50 39.13
C ARG A 747 -23.94 -8.89 38.99
N LEU A 748 -23.31 -9.85 39.65
CA LEU A 748 -23.82 -11.21 39.73
C LEU A 748 -25.01 -11.28 40.69
N VAL A 749 -26.04 -12.06 40.34
CA VAL A 749 -27.25 -12.26 41.17
C VAL A 749 -27.16 -13.56 41.96
N ASN A 750 -26.70 -14.64 41.34
CA ASN A 750 -26.61 -15.96 41.96
C ASN A 750 -25.16 -16.41 42.17
N THR A 751 -24.91 -17.23 43.19
CA THR A 751 -23.59 -17.81 43.43
C THR A 751 -23.27 -18.82 42.32
N PRO A 752 -22.13 -18.70 41.62
CA PRO A 752 -21.77 -19.67 40.59
C PRO A 752 -21.48 -21.04 41.18
N ALA A 753 -21.85 -22.10 40.46
CA ALA A 753 -21.40 -23.44 40.79
C ALA A 753 -19.87 -23.54 40.63
N GLN A 754 -19.17 -24.03 41.66
CA GLN A 754 -17.71 -24.21 41.63
C GLN A 754 -17.29 -25.47 40.86
N SER A 755 -18.18 -26.46 40.78
CA SER A 755 -18.00 -27.70 40.04
C SER A 755 -19.36 -28.23 39.59
N ILE A 756 -19.42 -28.74 38.37
CA ILE A 756 -20.56 -29.44 37.80
C ILE A 756 -20.08 -30.73 37.15
N MET A 757 -20.94 -31.72 37.02
CA MET A 757 -20.64 -32.92 36.24
C MET A 757 -20.75 -32.64 34.74
N PHE A 758 -20.05 -33.42 33.92
CA PHE A 758 -20.16 -33.28 32.47
C PHE A 758 -21.61 -33.50 32.01
N ARG A 759 -22.12 -32.61 31.14
CA ARG A 759 -23.52 -32.54 30.68
C ARG A 759 -24.55 -32.04 31.72
N GLU A 760 -24.10 -31.60 32.88
CA GLU A 760 -24.95 -30.85 33.80
C GLU A 760 -25.08 -29.40 33.33
N GLY A 761 -26.29 -28.84 33.43
CA GLY A 761 -26.55 -27.44 33.09
C GLY A 761 -26.18 -26.52 34.24
N VAL A 762 -25.59 -25.36 33.92
CA VAL A 762 -25.40 -24.24 34.84
C VAL A 762 -26.31 -23.09 34.43
N ARG A 763 -26.96 -22.48 35.42
CA ARG A 763 -27.73 -21.25 35.25
C ARG A 763 -26.99 -20.10 35.90
N LEU A 764 -26.73 -19.06 35.12
CA LEU A 764 -26.11 -17.81 35.59
C LEU A 764 -27.10 -16.67 35.43
N GLU A 765 -27.23 -15.85 36.47
CA GLU A 765 -28.05 -14.65 36.46
C GLU A 765 -27.19 -13.44 36.81
N VAL A 766 -27.31 -12.41 35.97
CA VAL A 766 -26.62 -11.12 36.15
C VAL A 766 -27.64 -9.99 36.10
N ALA A 767 -27.48 -9.04 37.00
CA ALA A 767 -28.28 -7.83 37.05
C ALA A 767 -27.46 -6.69 36.43
N VAL A 768 -28.06 -5.98 35.48
CA VAL A 768 -27.47 -4.83 34.83
C VAL A 768 -28.28 -3.59 35.18
N LYS A 769 -27.63 -2.59 35.75
CA LYS A 769 -28.20 -1.25 35.92
C LYS A 769 -28.14 -0.53 34.58
N LEU A 770 -29.27 -0.44 33.89
CA LEU A 770 -29.33 0.10 32.52
C LEU A 770 -29.33 1.63 32.44
N ASN A 771 -29.59 2.34 33.55
CA ASN A 771 -29.57 3.81 33.63
C ASN A 771 -30.41 4.49 32.51
N GLY A 772 -31.62 3.97 32.26
CA GLY A 772 -32.54 4.50 31.25
C GLY A 772 -32.43 3.85 29.86
N LEU A 773 -31.46 2.97 29.64
CA LEU A 773 -31.38 2.14 28.44
C LEU A 773 -32.42 1.01 28.46
N LYS A 774 -32.85 0.56 27.29
CA LYS A 774 -33.69 -0.63 27.14
C LYS A 774 -32.84 -1.89 27.24
N PRO A 775 -33.43 -3.03 27.64
CA PRO A 775 -32.70 -4.30 27.66
C PRO A 775 -32.10 -4.68 26.30
N ASP A 776 -32.77 -4.31 25.19
CA ASP A 776 -32.32 -4.61 23.82
C ASP A 776 -31.21 -3.66 23.33
N ASP A 777 -30.92 -2.57 24.06
CA ASP A 777 -29.82 -1.65 23.74
C ASP A 777 -28.45 -2.22 24.15
N VAL A 778 -28.42 -3.37 24.84
CA VAL A 778 -27.21 -4.01 25.34
C VAL A 778 -27.21 -5.50 25.10
N VAL A 779 -26.02 -6.06 24.84
CA VAL A 779 -25.77 -7.49 24.88
C VAL A 779 -24.98 -7.81 26.13
N VAL A 780 -25.47 -8.77 26.90
CA VAL A 780 -24.74 -9.36 28.02
C VAL A 780 -24.23 -10.73 27.58
N GLU A 781 -22.93 -10.95 27.66
CA GLU A 781 -22.34 -12.22 27.23
C GLU A 781 -21.30 -12.76 28.21
N MET A 782 -21.20 -14.09 28.22
CA MET A 782 -20.17 -14.82 28.94
C MET A 782 -19.15 -15.37 27.94
N LEU A 783 -17.89 -15.11 28.23
CA LEU A 783 -16.74 -15.65 27.53
C LEU A 783 -16.11 -16.74 28.37
N ILE A 784 -16.09 -17.98 27.89
CA ILE A 784 -15.58 -19.15 28.62
C ILE A 784 -14.50 -19.87 27.83
N GLY A 785 -13.50 -20.40 28.52
CA GLY A 785 -12.48 -21.27 27.93
C GLY A 785 -11.46 -21.77 28.95
N TYR A 786 -10.47 -22.53 28.49
CA TYR A 786 -9.42 -23.05 29.39
C TYR A 786 -8.54 -21.94 29.95
N LEU A 787 -8.25 -22.03 31.24
CA LEU A 787 -7.28 -21.15 31.89
C LEU A 787 -5.85 -21.47 31.41
N PHE A 788 -5.11 -20.42 31.05
CA PHE A 788 -3.69 -20.41 30.81
C PHE A 788 -2.97 -19.75 31.98
N ASN A 789 -1.91 -20.39 32.48
CA ASN A 789 -1.14 -19.94 33.65
C ASN A 789 -2.00 -19.58 34.88
N GLY A 790 -3.18 -20.19 35.01
CA GLY A 790 -4.10 -20.00 36.13
C GLY A 790 -4.78 -18.63 36.22
N LYS A 791 -4.62 -17.73 35.23
CA LYS A 791 -5.14 -16.35 35.31
C LYS A 791 -5.93 -15.86 34.09
N SER A 792 -5.62 -16.31 32.88
CA SER A 792 -6.25 -15.79 31.65
C SER A 792 -6.90 -16.90 30.82
N ILE A 793 -7.95 -16.59 30.08
CA ILE A 793 -8.61 -17.55 29.17
C ILE A 793 -7.79 -17.63 27.87
N ARG A 794 -7.50 -18.84 27.38
CA ARG A 794 -6.84 -18.99 26.06
C ARG A 794 -7.71 -18.42 24.94
N PRO A 795 -7.23 -17.42 24.17
CA PRO A 795 -8.02 -16.80 23.10
C PRO A 795 -8.52 -17.79 22.03
N SER A 796 -7.68 -18.78 21.67
CA SER A 796 -7.99 -19.77 20.61
C SER A 796 -9.03 -20.82 20.98
N ARG A 797 -9.53 -20.83 22.22
CA ARG A 797 -10.59 -21.74 22.69
C ARG A 797 -11.70 -21.00 23.47
N LYS A 798 -11.85 -19.71 23.21
CA LYS A 798 -12.89 -18.84 23.79
C LYS A 798 -14.22 -19.12 23.11
N MET A 799 -15.25 -19.51 23.87
CA MET A 799 -16.63 -19.59 23.41
C MET A 799 -17.41 -18.40 24.01
N SER A 800 -18.33 -17.82 23.24
CA SER A 800 -19.23 -16.75 23.72
C SER A 800 -20.66 -17.26 23.83
N TYR A 801 -21.35 -16.88 24.89
CA TYR A 801 -22.76 -17.19 25.12
C TYR A 801 -23.51 -15.94 25.58
N GLN A 802 -24.58 -15.59 24.89
CA GLN A 802 -25.40 -14.42 25.22
C GLN A 802 -26.47 -14.76 26.27
N PHE A 803 -26.64 -13.89 27.24
CA PHE A 803 -27.71 -13.99 28.21
C PHE A 803 -29.01 -13.41 27.62
N LYS A 804 -30.16 -13.94 28.05
CA LYS A 804 -31.48 -13.43 27.66
C LYS A 804 -32.06 -12.57 28.78
N SER A 805 -32.60 -11.42 28.42
CA SER A 805 -33.37 -10.56 29.33
C SER A 805 -34.57 -11.33 29.91
N GLN A 806 -34.79 -11.27 31.22
CA GLN A 806 -35.90 -11.96 31.88
C GLN A 806 -36.85 -11.01 32.63
N ARG A 807 -36.37 -10.38 33.71
CA ARG A 807 -37.22 -9.59 34.62
C ARG A 807 -36.53 -8.30 35.07
N ALA A 808 -37.33 -7.27 35.33
CA ALA A 808 -36.88 -6.03 35.97
C ALA A 808 -36.96 -6.15 37.49
N ILE A 809 -35.99 -5.57 38.20
CA ILE A 809 -36.00 -5.41 39.66
C ILE A 809 -36.46 -3.97 39.95
N ALA A 810 -37.74 -3.81 40.31
CA ALA A 810 -38.37 -2.51 40.48
C ALA A 810 -37.71 -1.62 41.56
N GLU A 811 -37.15 -2.24 42.61
CA GLU A 811 -36.54 -1.54 43.75
C GLU A 811 -35.18 -0.90 43.41
N THR A 812 -34.41 -1.48 42.49
CA THR A 812 -33.06 -1.04 42.12
C THR A 812 -32.97 -0.43 40.72
N GLY A 813 -34.01 -0.62 39.89
CA GLY A 813 -34.01 -0.21 38.48
C GLY A 813 -33.07 -1.06 37.61
N GLU A 814 -32.74 -2.27 38.05
CA GLU A 814 -31.86 -3.21 37.33
C GLU A 814 -32.67 -4.18 36.47
N GLN A 815 -32.10 -4.62 35.34
CA GLN A 815 -32.64 -5.69 34.51
C GLN A 815 -31.83 -6.98 34.73
N VAL A 816 -32.51 -8.09 34.98
CA VAL A 816 -31.89 -9.41 35.12
C VAL A 816 -31.81 -10.10 33.77
N PHE A 817 -30.61 -10.56 33.43
CA PHE A 817 -30.32 -11.40 32.30
C PHE A 817 -29.90 -12.79 32.78
N ALA A 818 -30.37 -13.84 32.11
CA ALA A 818 -30.08 -15.22 32.47
C ALA A 818 -29.49 -16.01 31.30
N LEU A 819 -28.54 -16.88 31.61
CA LEU A 819 -27.94 -17.82 30.69
C LEU A 819 -28.07 -19.23 31.29
N GLU A 820 -28.68 -20.13 30.52
CA GLU A 820 -28.67 -21.57 30.79
C GLU A 820 -27.68 -22.21 29.82
N LEU A 821 -26.59 -22.74 30.36
CA LEU A 821 -25.49 -23.31 29.58
C LEU A 821 -25.22 -24.74 30.03
N THR A 822 -24.97 -25.63 29.09
CA THR A 822 -24.37 -26.94 29.38
C THR A 822 -22.97 -26.96 28.76
N PRO A 823 -21.90 -26.79 29.54
CA PRO A 823 -20.55 -26.73 28.97
C PRO A 823 -20.17 -28.02 28.23
N GLU A 824 -19.71 -27.88 26.99
CA GLU A 824 -19.31 -29.01 26.14
C GLU A 824 -17.87 -29.48 26.43
N GLN A 825 -17.16 -28.83 27.35
CA GLN A 825 -15.76 -29.05 27.65
C GLN A 825 -15.55 -29.48 29.11
N CYS A 826 -14.69 -30.48 29.32
CA CYS A 826 -14.26 -30.91 30.66
C CYS A 826 -12.95 -30.22 31.07
N GLY A 827 -12.78 -29.94 32.36
CA GLY A 827 -11.53 -29.41 32.94
C GLY A 827 -11.73 -28.09 33.69
N LYS A 828 -10.62 -27.47 34.12
CA LYS A 828 -10.65 -26.14 34.77
C LYS A 828 -10.88 -25.05 33.71
N LEU A 829 -12.14 -24.64 33.56
CA LEU A 829 -12.55 -23.54 32.71
C LEU A 829 -12.57 -22.23 33.52
N GLY A 830 -12.16 -21.14 32.89
CA GLY A 830 -12.38 -19.79 33.37
C GLY A 830 -13.42 -19.12 32.49
N TYR A 831 -14.28 -18.28 33.08
CA TYR A 831 -15.20 -17.44 32.33
C TYR A 831 -15.19 -16.00 32.84
N ARG A 832 -15.48 -15.07 31.95
CA ARG A 832 -15.65 -13.64 32.23
C ARG A 832 -16.99 -13.19 31.65
N ILE A 833 -17.72 -12.34 32.34
CA ILE A 833 -19.00 -11.80 31.86
C ILE A 833 -18.83 -10.32 31.56
N ARG A 834 -19.42 -9.87 30.45
CA ARG A 834 -19.40 -8.47 30.04
C ARG A 834 -20.74 -8.00 29.50
N VAL A 835 -20.91 -6.69 29.45
CA VAL A 835 -22.00 -6.01 28.77
C VAL A 835 -21.45 -4.94 27.83
N TYR A 836 -22.00 -4.85 26.62
CA TYR A 836 -21.67 -3.85 25.61
C TYR A 836 -22.94 -3.39 24.88
N PRO A 837 -22.98 -2.16 24.31
CA PRO A 837 -24.16 -1.67 23.63
C PRO A 837 -24.33 -2.35 22.27
N HIS A 838 -25.58 -2.63 21.89
CA HIS A 838 -25.92 -3.29 20.62
C HIS A 838 -27.08 -2.58 19.91
N HIS A 839 -26.98 -2.46 18.59
CA HIS A 839 -28.07 -2.04 17.71
C HIS A 839 -27.89 -2.67 16.33
N ASP A 840 -28.98 -3.11 15.68
CA ASP A 840 -28.92 -3.88 14.43
C ASP A 840 -28.33 -3.12 13.23
N LEU A 841 -28.38 -1.79 13.28
CA LEU A 841 -27.76 -0.90 12.29
C LEU A 841 -26.24 -0.69 12.50
N GLN A 842 -25.65 -1.17 13.61
CA GLN A 842 -24.19 -1.07 13.78
C GLN A 842 -23.47 -1.93 12.75
N ILE A 843 -22.31 -1.45 12.30
CA ILE A 843 -21.49 -2.17 11.32
C ILE A 843 -20.55 -3.15 12.01
N HIS A 844 -20.05 -2.77 13.19
CA HIS A 844 -19.30 -3.65 14.08
C HIS A 844 -19.92 -3.61 15.49
N PRO A 845 -20.11 -4.76 16.16
CA PRO A 845 -20.75 -4.80 17.49
C PRO A 845 -20.07 -3.91 18.53
N LEU A 846 -18.75 -3.76 18.44
CA LEU A 846 -17.94 -2.98 19.38
C LEU A 846 -17.55 -1.59 18.86
N GLU A 847 -18.20 -1.10 17.80
CA GLU A 847 -17.80 0.18 17.16
C GLU A 847 -17.85 1.38 18.11
N LEU A 848 -18.72 1.39 19.13
CA LEU A 848 -18.83 2.49 20.10
C LEU A 848 -17.67 2.54 21.11
N GLY A 849 -16.90 1.47 21.26
CA GLY A 849 -15.80 1.44 22.23
C GLY A 849 -16.27 1.46 23.68
N ARG A 850 -17.39 0.79 23.94
CA ARG A 850 -18.09 0.77 25.24
C ARG A 850 -18.28 -0.66 25.71
N MET A 851 -17.77 -0.98 26.90
CA MET A 851 -17.84 -2.30 27.52
C MET A 851 -17.68 -2.19 29.03
N ARG A 852 -18.47 -2.97 29.77
CA ARG A 852 -18.31 -3.17 31.21
C ARG A 852 -18.09 -4.64 31.48
N TRP A 853 -17.02 -4.95 32.19
CA TRP A 853 -16.77 -6.29 32.72
C TRP A 853 -17.35 -6.40 34.12
N LEU A 854 -17.82 -7.60 34.46
CA LEU A 854 -18.19 -8.00 35.81
C LEU A 854 -16.95 -8.28 36.67
#